data_AF-A0ABD1JLI3-F1
#
_entry.id   AF-A0ABD1JLI3-F1
#
_cell.length_a   1.000
_cell.length_b   1.000
_cell.length_c   1.000
_cell.angle_alpha   90.00
_cell.angle_beta   90.00
_cell.angle_gamma   90.00
#
_symmetry.space_group_name_H-M   'P 1'
#
loop_
_entity.id
_entity.type
_entity.pdbx_description
1 polymer ?
#
loop_
_entity_poly.entity_id
_entity_poly.type
_entity_poly.pdbx_seq_one_letter_code
_entity_poly.pdbx_strand_id
1 'polypeptide(L)'
;MQFLGRLLPSSVTNFFSNPYRVKDVPLSDYSGGGRVKLKEEGRIVLYRNPPSQSWDCLLLCPETPATALRLFQVPSEEDAMNWFPQYALKLRPFYEMLPSLKPETIQPITDCVRTHPDWSSAHIAVETGLRDCLKHNYILSQINTRDGQGQTPLHLACEQGDVACVRELLDECQARTDIKDKNGDTPMHCAAKQDTAAVIEVLCCRLCAGVNEPNLAGETPLHVACRLGRAEAVKTLLVGGAKCDVVGGNCYPIHTAMKYSQKGCAEAILTTDPAQLQAEDPVYGGTPLHWTKTSEMARMLLDKDCDVNYLSKTGESPLHIMTKRDRFEAAMVLLTHGGDPNIRGPDGNTALHLAMKLDHMGLIKALIVFGADVEIHNDLGETPGLIAARSSKGSNRKILLDMLCSVGAERCHPPAADLLSPNRRAGTPGIGFEDIIHVSAAMTAMGGGRAEVDGIQSGSRKLDRLLCLDGGGIKGLVLIQMLIALEREAGRPIRELFDWVAGTSTGGILALAVIHGKSMQYLRCLYFRMKEQVFKGSRPYESAPLEDFLKKEFGEDTKMTDVKHPRVMVTSVLADRHPGELHIFRNYNPPALQRDPPYASTATFKPLTIPEEQLVWRAARSSGAAPTYFRPMGRFLDGGLLANNPTLDAMTEIHQHNKALKLQVHYQMSGWMDGWMDGWMHGCMDAWMHGWIGWMDGWMDGWMHGWMFY
;
A
#
# COMPACT_ATOMS: atom_id res chain seq x y z
N MET A 1 -44.76 -24.88 -24.73
CA MET A 1 -44.84 -25.66 -25.99
C MET A 1 -45.10 -27.17 -25.77
N GLN A 2 -45.67 -27.62 -24.64
CA GLN A 2 -45.92 -29.06 -24.40
C GLN A 2 -47.34 -29.52 -24.78
N PHE A 3 -48.25 -28.60 -25.14
CA PHE A 3 -49.67 -28.93 -25.35
C PHE A 3 -50.06 -29.21 -26.82
N LEU A 4 -49.21 -28.82 -27.79
CA LEU A 4 -49.50 -28.97 -29.23
C LEU A 4 -49.07 -30.32 -29.85
N GLY A 5 -48.39 -31.19 -29.10
CA GLY A 5 -47.82 -32.43 -29.61
C GLY A 5 -48.78 -33.62 -29.78
N ARG A 6 -50.06 -33.49 -29.40
CA ARG A 6 -51.04 -34.59 -29.45
C ARG A 6 -51.97 -34.59 -30.67
N LEU A 7 -51.86 -33.61 -31.58
CA LEU A 7 -52.83 -33.41 -32.67
C LEU A 7 -52.23 -33.44 -34.10
N LEU A 8 -50.96 -33.83 -34.26
CA LEU A 8 -50.34 -33.92 -35.59
C LEU A 8 -49.92 -35.36 -35.94
N PRO A 9 -50.06 -35.79 -37.21
CA PRO A 9 -49.61 -37.10 -37.66
C PRO A 9 -48.09 -37.24 -37.47
N SER A 10 -47.66 -38.47 -37.17
CA SER A 10 -46.28 -38.87 -36.83
C SER A 10 -45.22 -38.51 -37.89
N SER A 11 -45.62 -38.10 -39.08
CA SER A 11 -44.75 -37.60 -40.16
C SER A 11 -44.30 -36.15 -39.95
N VAL A 12 -45.07 -35.31 -39.24
CA VAL A 12 -44.78 -33.87 -39.08
C VAL A 12 -43.90 -33.58 -37.85
N THR A 13 -43.89 -34.48 -36.86
CA THR A 13 -43.00 -34.38 -35.69
C THR A 13 -41.54 -34.71 -36.01
N ASN A 14 -41.26 -35.42 -37.12
CA ASN A 14 -39.90 -35.75 -37.57
C ASN A 14 -39.17 -34.56 -38.21
N PHE A 15 -39.88 -33.56 -38.74
CA PHE A 15 -39.24 -32.38 -39.34
C PHE A 15 -38.60 -31.43 -38.31
N PHE A 16 -39.06 -31.47 -37.06
CA PHE A 16 -38.58 -30.61 -35.97
C PHE A 16 -37.77 -31.36 -34.90
N SER A 17 -37.52 -32.67 -35.10
CA SER A 17 -36.74 -33.46 -34.15
C SER A 17 -35.26 -33.46 -34.54
N ASN A 18 -34.38 -33.10 -33.60
CA ASN A 18 -32.93 -33.20 -33.78
C ASN A 18 -32.56 -34.62 -34.29
N PRO A 19 -31.94 -34.75 -35.48
CA PRO A 19 -31.59 -36.05 -36.08
C PRO A 19 -30.56 -36.84 -35.25
N TYR A 20 -29.84 -36.18 -34.34
CA TYR A 20 -28.83 -36.78 -33.46
C TYR A 20 -29.34 -37.01 -32.02
N ARG A 21 -30.65 -36.99 -31.82
CA ARG A 21 -31.23 -37.25 -30.49
C ARG A 21 -31.31 -38.74 -30.21
N VAL A 22 -30.63 -39.17 -29.16
CA VAL A 22 -30.65 -40.52 -28.62
C VAL A 22 -32.05 -40.84 -28.08
N LYS A 23 -32.65 -41.94 -28.57
CA LYS A 23 -33.99 -42.38 -28.18
C LYS A 23 -34.05 -43.90 -28.06
N ASP A 24 -34.82 -44.38 -27.08
CA ASP A 24 -35.21 -45.78 -27.02
C ASP A 24 -36.14 -46.11 -28.19
N VAL A 25 -35.84 -47.19 -28.89
CA VAL A 25 -36.66 -47.73 -29.98
C VAL A 25 -36.80 -49.25 -29.81
N PRO A 26 -37.99 -49.81 -30.06
CA PRO A 26 -38.19 -51.25 -29.97
C PRO A 26 -37.48 -51.95 -31.14
N LEU A 27 -36.75 -53.02 -30.84
CA LEU A 27 -35.99 -53.80 -31.83
C LEU A 27 -36.89 -54.48 -32.86
N SER A 28 -38.16 -54.74 -32.52
CA SER A 28 -39.18 -55.27 -33.44
C SER A 28 -39.37 -54.42 -34.70
N ASP A 29 -39.18 -53.10 -34.59
CA ASP A 29 -39.31 -52.17 -35.71
C ASP A 29 -38.20 -52.35 -36.76
N TYR A 30 -37.09 -53.00 -36.38
CA TYR A 30 -35.91 -53.20 -37.20
C TYR A 30 -35.75 -54.66 -37.65
N SER A 31 -36.40 -55.63 -37.00
CA SER A 31 -36.33 -57.06 -37.35
C SER A 31 -37.35 -57.52 -38.40
N GLY A 32 -38.43 -56.76 -38.66
CA GLY A 32 -39.51 -57.16 -39.60
C GLY A 32 -40.00 -56.10 -40.60
N GLY A 33 -39.52 -54.85 -40.50
CA GLY A 33 -40.14 -53.67 -41.14
C GLY A 33 -39.52 -53.14 -42.44
N GLY A 34 -38.86 -53.97 -43.25
CA GLY A 34 -38.28 -53.54 -44.55
C GLY A 34 -37.03 -52.64 -44.46
N ARG A 35 -36.45 -52.47 -43.25
CA ARG A 35 -35.15 -51.79 -43.03
C ARG A 35 -34.01 -52.78 -43.29
N VAL A 36 -32.97 -52.34 -43.99
CA VAL A 36 -31.84 -53.19 -44.42
C VAL A 36 -30.64 -52.91 -43.52
N LYS A 37 -30.10 -53.94 -42.87
CA LYS A 37 -28.85 -53.85 -42.10
C LYS A 37 -27.67 -53.67 -43.07
N LEU A 38 -26.90 -52.60 -42.91
CA LEU A 38 -25.76 -52.26 -43.77
C LEU A 38 -24.42 -52.70 -43.16
N LYS A 39 -24.19 -52.36 -41.89
CA LYS A 39 -22.94 -52.63 -41.17
C LYS A 39 -23.21 -52.92 -39.70
N GLU A 40 -22.33 -53.68 -39.07
CA GLU A 40 -22.35 -53.98 -37.64
C GLU A 40 -20.92 -54.04 -37.13
N GLU A 41 -20.64 -53.26 -36.08
CA GLU A 41 -19.35 -53.24 -35.39
C GLU A 41 -19.61 -53.29 -33.87
N GLY A 42 -19.27 -54.42 -33.26
CA GLY A 42 -19.56 -54.67 -31.85
C GLY A 42 -21.06 -54.63 -31.56
N ARG A 43 -21.48 -53.73 -30.65
CA ARG A 43 -22.90 -53.52 -30.32
C ARG A 43 -23.60 -52.44 -31.14
N ILE A 44 -22.92 -51.84 -32.13
CA ILE A 44 -23.45 -50.74 -32.93
C ILE A 44 -23.78 -51.22 -34.34
N VAL A 45 -25.01 -50.96 -34.79
CA VAL A 45 -25.55 -51.44 -36.06
C VAL A 45 -26.12 -50.29 -36.89
N LEU A 46 -25.74 -50.22 -38.16
CA LEU A 46 -26.27 -49.25 -39.12
C LEU A 46 -27.35 -49.89 -39.98
N TYR A 47 -28.53 -49.26 -40.01
CA TYR A 47 -29.66 -49.65 -40.84
C TYR A 47 -29.97 -48.58 -41.89
N ARG A 48 -30.31 -49.00 -43.09
CA ARG A 48 -30.98 -48.17 -44.10
C ARG A 48 -32.47 -48.37 -43.98
N ASN A 49 -33.24 -47.29 -43.97
CA ASN A 49 -34.69 -47.30 -43.93
C ASN A 49 -35.25 -46.81 -45.28
N PRO A 50 -35.53 -47.71 -46.25
CA PRO A 50 -35.96 -47.34 -47.59
C PRO A 50 -37.24 -46.49 -47.62
N PRO A 51 -38.30 -46.78 -46.82
CA PRO A 51 -39.52 -45.97 -46.79
C PRO A 51 -39.33 -44.49 -46.44
N SER A 52 -38.33 -44.18 -45.62
CA SER A 52 -38.09 -42.81 -45.12
C SER A 52 -36.83 -42.16 -45.67
N GLN A 53 -36.11 -42.85 -46.56
CA GLN A 53 -34.79 -42.45 -47.08
C GLN A 53 -33.84 -41.95 -45.96
N SER A 54 -33.79 -42.68 -44.84
CA SER A 54 -32.94 -42.33 -43.70
C SER A 54 -32.04 -43.50 -43.29
N TRP A 55 -30.94 -43.15 -42.62
CA TRP A 55 -29.99 -44.08 -42.05
C TRP A 55 -30.05 -43.97 -40.53
N ASP A 56 -30.35 -45.10 -39.89
CA ASP A 56 -30.51 -45.21 -38.44
C ASP A 56 -29.31 -45.96 -37.85
N CYS A 57 -28.65 -45.37 -36.86
CA CYS A 57 -27.59 -46.04 -36.10
C CYS A 57 -28.11 -46.46 -34.73
N LEU A 58 -28.04 -47.75 -34.43
CA LEU A 58 -28.55 -48.35 -33.20
C LEU A 58 -27.42 -48.90 -32.34
N LEU A 59 -27.51 -48.68 -31.03
CA LEU A 59 -26.72 -49.36 -30.01
C LEU A 59 -27.59 -50.44 -29.34
N LEU A 60 -27.16 -51.69 -29.46
CA LEU A 60 -27.81 -52.86 -28.88
C LEU A 60 -27.50 -52.97 -27.38
N CYS A 61 -28.54 -53.04 -26.56
CA CYS A 61 -28.43 -53.11 -25.10
C CYS A 61 -28.73 -54.56 -24.64
N PRO A 62 -27.73 -55.32 -24.13
CA PRO A 62 -27.94 -56.72 -23.73
C PRO A 62 -28.92 -56.89 -22.56
N GLU A 63 -29.00 -55.88 -21.68
CA GLU A 63 -29.86 -55.84 -20.49
C GLU A 63 -31.35 -55.75 -20.84
N THR A 64 -31.67 -55.17 -22.00
CA THR A 64 -33.05 -54.98 -22.49
C THR A 64 -33.14 -55.46 -23.94
N PRO A 65 -33.20 -56.77 -24.21
CA PRO A 65 -33.13 -57.32 -25.56
C PRO A 65 -34.30 -56.91 -26.48
N ALA A 66 -35.36 -56.31 -25.92
CA ALA A 66 -36.50 -55.79 -26.67
C ALA A 66 -36.32 -54.34 -27.17
N THR A 67 -35.35 -53.59 -26.63
CA THR A 67 -35.15 -52.16 -26.91
C THR A 67 -33.69 -51.85 -27.25
N ALA A 68 -33.49 -50.99 -28.24
CA ALA A 68 -32.18 -50.47 -28.62
C ALA A 68 -32.17 -48.93 -28.53
N LEU A 69 -30.98 -48.37 -28.33
CA LEU A 69 -30.79 -46.92 -28.34
C LEU A 69 -30.46 -46.47 -29.76
N ARG A 70 -31.35 -45.71 -30.38
CA ARG A 70 -31.05 -45.05 -31.66
C ARG A 70 -30.18 -43.84 -31.38
N LEU A 71 -28.94 -43.86 -31.85
CA LEU A 71 -27.95 -42.80 -31.67
C LEU A 71 -28.18 -41.62 -32.63
N PHE A 72 -28.51 -41.92 -33.89
CA PHE A 72 -28.88 -40.92 -34.88
C PHE A 72 -29.84 -41.48 -35.93
N GLN A 73 -30.54 -40.57 -36.60
CA GLN A 73 -31.33 -40.78 -37.81
C GLN A 73 -31.04 -39.64 -38.78
N VAL A 74 -30.18 -39.89 -39.77
CA VAL A 74 -29.78 -38.88 -40.78
C VAL A 74 -30.32 -39.20 -42.16
N PRO A 75 -30.66 -38.18 -42.97
CA PRO A 75 -31.13 -38.36 -44.35
C PRO A 75 -30.00 -38.46 -45.39
N SER A 76 -28.74 -38.31 -44.98
CA SER A 76 -27.56 -38.37 -45.87
C SER A 76 -26.76 -39.65 -45.64
N GLU A 77 -26.47 -40.38 -46.72
CA GLU A 77 -25.61 -41.57 -46.68
C GLU A 77 -24.17 -41.22 -46.29
N GLU A 78 -23.66 -40.10 -46.79
CA GLU A 78 -22.29 -39.65 -46.53
C GLU A 78 -22.09 -39.36 -45.04
N ASP A 79 -23.04 -38.66 -44.40
CA ASP A 79 -22.98 -38.37 -42.97
C ASP A 79 -23.05 -39.66 -42.15
N ALA A 80 -23.97 -40.57 -42.50
CA ALA A 80 -24.12 -41.84 -41.81
C ALA A 80 -22.85 -42.70 -41.88
N MET A 81 -22.21 -42.76 -43.06
CA MET A 81 -20.98 -43.51 -43.26
C MET A 81 -19.76 -42.85 -42.62
N ASN A 82 -19.76 -41.52 -42.44
CA ASN A 82 -18.71 -40.79 -41.73
C ASN A 82 -18.80 -40.97 -40.20
N TRP A 83 -20.00 -40.87 -39.62
CA TRP A 83 -20.20 -40.92 -38.16
C TRP A 83 -20.23 -42.34 -37.59
N PHE A 84 -20.75 -43.33 -38.33
CA PHE A 84 -20.82 -44.72 -37.88
C PHE A 84 -19.49 -45.28 -37.34
N PRO A 85 -18.36 -45.23 -38.08
CA PRO A 85 -17.10 -45.78 -37.58
C PRO A 85 -16.56 -45.02 -36.36
N GLN A 86 -16.78 -43.70 -36.28
CA GLN A 86 -16.39 -42.92 -35.11
C GLN A 86 -17.18 -43.31 -33.86
N TYR A 87 -18.49 -43.53 -34.02
CA TYR A 87 -19.37 -43.97 -32.93
C TYR A 87 -19.01 -45.40 -32.51
N ALA A 88 -18.81 -46.31 -33.46
CA ALA A 88 -18.40 -47.69 -33.19
C ALA A 88 -17.10 -47.77 -32.39
N LEU A 89 -16.09 -46.99 -32.77
CA LEU A 89 -14.79 -46.97 -32.11
C LEU A 89 -14.83 -46.29 -30.74
N LYS A 90 -15.45 -45.10 -30.65
CA LYS A 90 -15.36 -44.26 -29.44
C LYS A 90 -16.35 -44.67 -28.34
N LEU A 91 -17.51 -45.24 -28.68
CA LEU A 91 -18.54 -45.64 -27.70
C LEU A 91 -18.26 -46.97 -27.01
N ARG A 92 -17.41 -47.81 -27.61
CA ARG A 92 -17.06 -49.13 -27.08
C ARG A 92 -16.73 -49.19 -25.59
N PRO A 93 -15.74 -48.42 -25.09
CA PRO A 93 -15.38 -48.47 -23.67
C PRO A 93 -16.51 -48.05 -22.73
N PHE A 94 -17.44 -47.21 -23.20
CA PHE A 94 -18.54 -46.71 -22.37
C PHE A 94 -19.62 -47.77 -22.20
N TYR A 95 -20.05 -48.45 -23.26
CA TYR A 95 -21.11 -49.46 -23.12
C TYR A 95 -20.65 -50.79 -22.54
N GLU A 96 -19.34 -51.03 -22.47
CA GLU A 96 -18.76 -52.19 -21.79
C GLU A 96 -18.67 -51.97 -20.27
N MET A 97 -18.51 -50.72 -19.82
CA MET A 97 -18.33 -50.37 -18.40
C MET A 97 -19.57 -49.82 -17.71
N LEU A 98 -20.47 -49.15 -18.44
CA LEU A 98 -21.66 -48.54 -17.85
C LEU A 98 -22.69 -49.61 -17.44
N PRO A 99 -23.16 -49.61 -16.18
CA PRO A 99 -24.10 -50.61 -15.68
C PRO A 99 -25.56 -50.43 -16.13
N SER A 100 -25.90 -49.27 -16.71
CA SER A 100 -27.20 -49.06 -17.34
C SER A 100 -27.06 -48.11 -18.53
N LEU A 101 -27.42 -48.57 -19.73
CA LEU A 101 -27.39 -47.77 -20.95
C LEU A 101 -28.68 -46.98 -21.11
N LYS A 102 -28.70 -45.74 -20.60
CA LYS A 102 -29.84 -44.83 -20.74
C LYS A 102 -29.57 -43.76 -21.81
N PRO A 103 -30.61 -43.23 -22.48
CA PRO A 103 -30.46 -42.12 -23.43
C PRO A 103 -29.78 -40.90 -22.80
N GLU A 104 -30.08 -40.62 -21.53
CA GLU A 104 -29.55 -39.46 -20.78
C GLU A 104 -28.03 -39.51 -20.60
N THR A 105 -27.46 -40.71 -20.42
CA THR A 105 -26.02 -40.91 -20.27
C THR A 105 -25.29 -40.99 -21.61
N ILE A 106 -25.93 -41.54 -22.64
CA ILE A 106 -25.30 -41.72 -23.96
C ILE A 106 -25.38 -40.45 -24.81
N GLN A 107 -26.42 -39.63 -24.66
CA GLN A 107 -26.58 -38.38 -25.41
C GLN A 107 -25.36 -37.44 -25.27
N PRO A 108 -24.87 -37.11 -24.05
CA PRO A 108 -23.68 -36.28 -23.88
C PRO A 108 -22.45 -36.85 -24.58
N ILE A 109 -22.24 -38.17 -24.49
CA ILE A 109 -21.10 -38.84 -25.14
C ILE A 109 -21.17 -38.71 -26.66
N THR A 110 -22.35 -38.98 -27.26
CA THR A 110 -22.54 -38.85 -28.71
C THR A 110 -22.43 -37.41 -29.20
N ASP A 111 -22.85 -36.45 -28.38
CA ASP A 111 -22.69 -35.03 -28.67
C ASP A 111 -21.21 -34.63 -28.64
N CYS A 112 -20.42 -35.08 -27.65
CA CYS A 112 -18.98 -34.84 -27.60
C CYS A 112 -18.24 -35.40 -28.83
N VAL A 113 -18.60 -36.62 -29.29
CA VAL A 113 -18.00 -37.19 -30.51
C VAL A 113 -18.25 -36.31 -31.73
N ARG A 114 -19.42 -35.66 -31.80
CA ARG A 114 -19.82 -34.81 -32.92
C ARG A 114 -19.24 -33.40 -32.83
N THR A 115 -19.15 -32.82 -31.64
CA THR A 115 -18.58 -31.47 -31.43
C THR A 115 -17.06 -31.48 -31.53
N HIS A 116 -16.41 -32.57 -31.10
CA HIS A 116 -14.96 -32.74 -31.11
C HIS A 116 -14.55 -34.07 -31.76
N PRO A 117 -14.53 -34.15 -33.11
CA PRO A 117 -14.19 -35.38 -33.84
C PRO A 117 -12.76 -35.89 -33.59
N ASP A 118 -11.86 -35.01 -33.17
CA ASP A 118 -10.45 -35.24 -32.84
C ASP A 118 -10.24 -35.78 -31.42
N TRP A 119 -11.24 -35.69 -30.53
CA TRP A 119 -11.12 -36.18 -29.16
C TRP A 119 -11.03 -37.70 -29.07
N SER A 120 -10.14 -38.19 -28.22
CA SER A 120 -10.07 -39.62 -27.86
C SER A 120 -11.19 -40.02 -26.88
N SER A 121 -11.42 -41.32 -26.69
CA SER A 121 -12.40 -41.80 -25.69
C SER A 121 -12.03 -41.35 -24.27
N ALA A 122 -10.74 -41.10 -24.00
CA ALA A 122 -10.29 -40.57 -22.71
C ALA A 122 -10.73 -39.11 -22.48
N HIS A 123 -10.65 -38.25 -23.50
CA HIS A 123 -11.13 -36.86 -23.39
C HIS A 123 -12.64 -36.82 -23.13
N ILE A 124 -13.39 -37.67 -23.84
CA ILE A 124 -14.85 -37.77 -23.68
C ILE A 124 -15.22 -38.29 -22.29
N ALA A 125 -14.48 -39.25 -21.73
CA ALA A 125 -14.71 -39.75 -20.38
C ALA A 125 -14.52 -38.66 -19.32
N VAL A 126 -13.50 -37.80 -19.50
CA VAL A 126 -13.27 -36.64 -18.63
C VAL A 126 -14.38 -35.60 -18.78
N GLU A 127 -14.72 -35.18 -20.00
CA GLU A 127 -15.79 -34.19 -20.26
C GLU A 127 -17.15 -34.59 -19.69
N THR A 128 -17.48 -35.89 -19.80
CA THR A 128 -18.76 -36.41 -19.32
C THR A 128 -18.75 -36.78 -17.84
N GLY A 129 -17.61 -36.66 -17.14
CA GLY A 129 -17.47 -37.02 -15.73
C GLY A 129 -17.57 -38.53 -15.44
N LEU A 130 -17.43 -39.38 -16.46
CA LEU A 130 -17.56 -40.84 -16.36
C LEU A 130 -16.25 -41.47 -15.90
N ARG A 131 -15.92 -41.21 -14.64
CA ARG A 131 -14.70 -41.65 -13.96
C ARG A 131 -14.46 -43.16 -14.02
N ASP A 132 -15.48 -43.98 -13.79
CA ASP A 132 -15.35 -45.44 -13.81
C ASP A 132 -14.87 -45.99 -15.16
N CYS A 133 -15.20 -45.29 -16.25
CA CYS A 133 -14.79 -45.67 -17.61
C CYS A 133 -13.27 -45.45 -17.83
N LEU A 134 -12.61 -44.59 -17.04
CA LEU A 134 -11.17 -44.34 -17.16
C LEU A 134 -10.33 -45.61 -16.90
N LYS A 135 -10.85 -46.56 -16.12
CA LYS A 135 -10.21 -47.84 -15.80
C LYS A 135 -10.21 -48.84 -16.97
N HIS A 136 -10.95 -48.55 -18.04
CA HIS A 136 -11.00 -49.44 -19.19
C HIS A 136 -9.68 -49.44 -19.96
N ASN A 137 -9.14 -50.62 -20.28
CA ASN A 137 -7.83 -50.80 -20.94
C ASN A 137 -7.67 -49.95 -22.22
N TYR A 138 -8.74 -49.82 -23.01
CA TYR A 138 -8.71 -48.98 -24.22
C TYR A 138 -8.55 -47.49 -23.89
N ILE A 139 -9.24 -46.98 -22.86
CA ILE A 139 -9.13 -45.58 -22.44
C ILE A 139 -7.76 -45.31 -21.81
N LEU A 140 -7.25 -46.23 -20.98
CA LEU A 140 -5.89 -46.15 -20.42
C LEU A 140 -4.83 -46.03 -21.51
N SER A 141 -4.96 -46.78 -22.61
CA SER A 141 -4.05 -46.67 -23.75
C SER A 141 -4.03 -45.29 -24.43
N GLN A 142 -5.08 -44.48 -24.20
CA GLN A 142 -5.29 -43.15 -24.79
C GLN A 142 -5.19 -42.01 -23.77
N ILE A 143 -4.75 -42.28 -22.54
CA ILE A 143 -4.74 -41.32 -21.43
C ILE A 143 -3.81 -40.12 -21.68
N ASN A 144 -2.82 -40.31 -22.55
CA ASN A 144 -1.83 -39.31 -22.94
C ASN A 144 -2.00 -38.85 -24.40
N THR A 145 -3.08 -39.26 -25.07
CA THR A 145 -3.36 -38.83 -26.45
C THR A 145 -3.64 -37.33 -26.45
N ARG A 146 -3.24 -36.67 -27.54
CA ARG A 146 -3.42 -35.23 -27.73
C ARG A 146 -4.56 -34.99 -28.71
N ASP A 147 -5.44 -34.05 -28.38
CA ASP A 147 -6.48 -33.60 -29.28
C ASP A 147 -5.93 -32.64 -30.35
N GLY A 148 -6.84 -32.06 -31.14
CA GLY A 148 -6.55 -31.07 -32.16
C GLY A 148 -5.99 -29.76 -31.62
N GLN A 149 -6.07 -29.47 -30.32
CA GLN A 149 -5.38 -28.35 -29.66
C GLN A 149 -4.08 -28.79 -28.94
N GLY A 150 -3.72 -30.07 -29.04
CA GLY A 150 -2.58 -30.64 -28.36
C GLY A 150 -2.84 -30.93 -26.88
N GLN A 151 -4.07 -30.73 -26.39
CA GLN A 151 -4.47 -30.97 -25.01
C GLN A 151 -4.59 -32.48 -24.76
N THR A 152 -4.32 -32.90 -23.52
CA THR A 152 -4.55 -34.27 -23.06
C THR A 152 -5.80 -34.33 -22.17
N PRO A 153 -6.35 -35.51 -21.87
CA PRO A 153 -7.46 -35.64 -20.91
C PRO A 153 -7.16 -34.98 -19.55
N LEU A 154 -5.89 -35.00 -19.11
CA LEU A 154 -5.46 -34.31 -17.89
C LEU A 154 -5.53 -32.79 -18.02
N HIS A 155 -5.24 -32.21 -19.19
CA HIS A 155 -5.43 -30.76 -19.40
C HIS A 155 -6.89 -30.37 -19.25
N LEU A 156 -7.82 -31.14 -19.84
CA LEU A 156 -9.26 -30.90 -19.73
C LEU A 156 -9.74 -31.02 -18.28
N ALA A 157 -9.31 -32.05 -17.56
CA ALA A 157 -9.69 -32.23 -16.15
C ALA A 157 -9.20 -31.04 -15.28
N CYS A 158 -7.98 -30.57 -15.51
CA CYS A 158 -7.44 -29.38 -14.85
C CYS A 158 -8.18 -28.10 -15.24
N GLU A 159 -8.56 -27.96 -16.51
CA GLU A 159 -9.31 -26.81 -17.02
C GLU A 159 -10.74 -26.77 -16.49
N GLN A 160 -11.38 -27.91 -16.26
CA GLN A 160 -12.71 -27.99 -15.63
C GLN A 160 -12.67 -27.82 -14.11
N GLY A 161 -11.52 -28.05 -13.48
CA GLY A 161 -11.39 -28.00 -12.03
C GLY A 161 -11.91 -29.26 -11.30
N ASP A 162 -12.09 -30.39 -12.00
CA ASP A 162 -12.56 -31.64 -11.39
C ASP A 162 -11.42 -32.34 -10.64
N VAL A 163 -11.32 -32.03 -9.34
CA VAL A 163 -10.31 -32.59 -8.43
C VAL A 163 -10.38 -34.12 -8.34
N ALA A 164 -11.58 -34.70 -8.39
CA ALA A 164 -11.75 -36.14 -8.28
C ALA A 164 -11.22 -36.84 -9.54
N CYS A 165 -11.56 -36.31 -10.72
CA CYS A 165 -11.05 -36.81 -11.99
C CYS A 165 -9.53 -36.64 -12.10
N VAL A 166 -8.98 -35.48 -11.72
CA VAL A 166 -7.53 -35.25 -11.70
C VAL A 166 -6.81 -36.26 -10.80
N ARG A 167 -7.36 -36.55 -9.61
CA ARG A 167 -6.78 -37.54 -8.69
C ARG A 167 -6.77 -38.93 -9.31
N GLU A 168 -7.86 -39.36 -9.92
CA GLU A 168 -7.96 -40.69 -10.54
C GLU A 168 -7.04 -40.81 -11.77
N LEU A 169 -6.93 -39.76 -12.58
CA LEU A 169 -6.00 -39.71 -13.71
C LEU A 169 -4.54 -39.84 -13.27
N LEU A 170 -4.16 -39.22 -12.15
CA LEU A 170 -2.79 -39.24 -11.64
C LEU A 170 -2.46 -40.52 -10.85
N ASP A 171 -3.35 -40.91 -9.94
CA ASP A 171 -3.10 -41.99 -8.98
C ASP A 171 -3.35 -43.37 -9.59
N GLU A 172 -4.43 -43.52 -10.35
CA GLU A 172 -4.86 -44.82 -10.91
C GLU A 172 -4.42 -44.99 -12.38
N CYS A 173 -4.53 -43.93 -13.19
CA CYS A 173 -4.26 -44.02 -14.63
C CYS A 173 -2.83 -43.63 -15.04
N GLN A 174 -2.01 -43.13 -14.10
CA GLN A 174 -0.63 -42.70 -14.33
C GLN A 174 -0.48 -41.72 -15.52
N ALA A 175 -1.39 -40.76 -15.64
CA ALA A 175 -1.36 -39.73 -16.68
C ALA A 175 -0.09 -38.86 -16.57
N ARG A 176 0.50 -38.54 -17.72
CA ARG A 176 1.71 -37.71 -17.80
C ARG A 176 1.40 -36.23 -17.59
N THR A 177 2.21 -35.58 -16.77
CA THR A 177 2.05 -34.16 -16.39
C THR A 177 2.97 -33.20 -17.17
N ASP A 178 3.83 -33.74 -18.04
CA ASP A 178 4.88 -33.00 -18.76
C ASP A 178 4.50 -32.66 -20.21
N ILE A 179 3.40 -33.22 -20.71
CA ILE A 179 2.93 -32.97 -22.07
C ILE A 179 2.42 -31.53 -22.15
N LYS A 180 2.87 -30.79 -23.17
CA LYS A 180 2.45 -29.41 -23.44
C LYS A 180 1.38 -29.38 -24.52
N ASP A 181 0.43 -28.45 -24.47
CA ASP A 181 -0.54 -28.20 -25.53
C ASP A 181 0.08 -27.40 -26.71
N LYS A 182 -0.73 -26.93 -27.67
CA LYS A 182 -0.25 -26.08 -28.78
C LYS A 182 0.26 -24.70 -28.34
N ASN A 183 -0.16 -24.19 -27.18
CA ASN A 183 0.32 -22.94 -26.61
C ASN A 183 1.57 -23.15 -25.72
N GLY A 184 2.01 -24.40 -25.55
CA GLY A 184 3.07 -24.77 -24.62
C GLY A 184 2.60 -24.89 -23.18
N ASP A 185 1.30 -24.77 -22.91
CA ASP A 185 0.73 -24.90 -21.57
C ASP A 185 0.83 -26.36 -21.11
N THR A 186 1.29 -26.57 -19.88
CA THR A 186 1.22 -27.86 -19.18
C THR A 186 -0.12 -27.99 -18.44
N PRO A 187 -0.50 -29.18 -17.92
CA PRO A 187 -1.69 -29.30 -17.08
C PRO A 187 -1.68 -28.36 -15.86
N MET A 188 -0.49 -28.02 -15.36
CA MET A 188 -0.29 -27.04 -14.28
C MET A 188 -0.72 -25.62 -14.70
N HIS A 189 -0.47 -25.22 -15.96
CA HIS A 189 -0.95 -23.94 -16.49
C HIS A 189 -2.48 -23.92 -16.57
N CYS A 190 -3.11 -25.02 -17.03
CA CYS A 190 -4.57 -25.12 -17.04
C CYS A 190 -5.16 -25.01 -15.63
N ALA A 191 -4.57 -25.70 -14.65
CA ALA A 191 -4.99 -25.58 -13.25
C ALA A 191 -4.79 -24.16 -12.70
N ALA A 192 -3.72 -23.46 -13.07
CA ALA A 192 -3.46 -22.08 -12.65
C ALA A 192 -4.43 -21.04 -13.24
N LYS A 193 -5.19 -21.39 -14.30
CA LYS A 193 -6.26 -20.53 -14.83
C LYS A 193 -7.48 -20.52 -13.91
N GLN A 194 -7.65 -21.56 -13.11
CA GLN A 194 -8.76 -21.72 -12.18
C GLN A 194 -8.54 -20.95 -10.87
N ASP A 195 -9.64 -20.60 -10.23
CA ASP A 195 -9.61 -19.94 -8.92
C ASP A 195 -9.43 -20.94 -7.77
N THR A 196 -9.83 -22.19 -8.00
CA THR A 196 -9.77 -23.26 -7.01
C THR A 196 -8.36 -23.85 -6.91
N ALA A 197 -7.76 -23.73 -5.73
CA ALA A 197 -6.42 -24.24 -5.45
C ALA A 197 -6.32 -25.77 -5.34
N ALA A 198 -7.44 -26.48 -5.14
CA ALA A 198 -7.43 -27.91 -4.86
C ALA A 198 -6.78 -28.77 -5.98
N VAL A 199 -6.97 -28.41 -7.25
CA VAL A 199 -6.30 -29.11 -8.36
C VAL A 199 -4.78 -28.88 -8.30
N ILE A 200 -4.36 -27.66 -7.95
CA ILE A 200 -2.95 -27.30 -7.85
C ILE A 200 -2.28 -28.08 -6.73
N GLU A 201 -2.93 -28.19 -5.57
CA GLU A 201 -2.43 -28.98 -4.44
C GLU A 201 -2.20 -30.45 -4.81
N VAL A 202 -3.16 -31.06 -5.51
CA VAL A 202 -3.05 -32.45 -5.98
C VAL A 202 -1.86 -32.62 -6.95
N LEU A 203 -1.69 -31.69 -7.90
CA LEU A 203 -0.57 -31.71 -8.83
C LEU A 203 0.78 -31.54 -8.11
N CYS A 204 0.88 -30.61 -7.16
CA CYS A 204 2.12 -30.38 -6.40
C CYS A 204 2.54 -31.59 -5.55
N CYS A 205 1.58 -32.35 -4.98
CA CYS A 205 1.88 -33.55 -4.18
C CYS A 205 2.59 -34.67 -4.96
N ARG A 206 2.55 -34.65 -6.30
CA ARG A 206 3.14 -35.69 -7.16
C ARG A 206 4.44 -35.27 -7.85
N LEU A 207 5.09 -34.18 -7.39
CA LEU A 207 6.31 -33.63 -8.00
C LEU A 207 6.13 -33.35 -9.50
N CYS A 208 5.04 -32.67 -9.88
CA CYS A 208 4.83 -32.27 -11.27
C CYS A 208 6.00 -31.42 -11.79
N ALA A 209 6.68 -31.90 -12.83
CA ALA A 209 7.81 -31.21 -13.45
C ALA A 209 7.47 -29.80 -13.99
N GLY A 210 6.18 -29.51 -14.23
CA GLY A 210 5.72 -28.31 -14.91
C GLY A 210 5.48 -27.06 -14.04
N VAL A 211 5.77 -27.07 -12.73
CA VAL A 211 5.46 -25.94 -11.82
C VAL A 211 6.21 -24.66 -12.20
N ASN A 212 7.43 -24.79 -12.72
CA ASN A 212 8.28 -23.67 -13.14
C ASN A 212 8.55 -23.64 -14.65
N GLU A 213 7.92 -24.53 -15.41
CA GLU A 213 8.10 -24.60 -16.86
C GLU A 213 7.38 -23.44 -17.54
N PRO A 214 8.04 -22.71 -18.45
CA PRO A 214 7.35 -21.71 -19.25
C PRO A 214 6.59 -22.32 -20.43
N ASN A 215 5.46 -21.70 -20.79
CA ASN A 215 4.74 -21.94 -22.04
C ASN A 215 5.39 -21.19 -23.23
N LEU A 216 4.79 -21.24 -24.42
CA LEU A 216 5.35 -20.58 -25.62
C LEU A 216 5.36 -19.04 -25.52
N ALA A 217 4.52 -18.45 -24.66
CA ALA A 217 4.56 -17.02 -24.34
C ALA A 217 5.63 -16.68 -23.28
N GLY A 218 6.37 -17.68 -22.80
CA GLY A 218 7.32 -17.54 -21.70
C GLY A 218 6.64 -17.41 -20.34
N GLU A 219 5.34 -17.62 -20.20
CA GLU A 219 4.65 -17.53 -18.90
C GLU A 219 4.80 -18.86 -18.15
N THR A 220 5.20 -18.84 -16.88
CA THR A 220 5.05 -20.00 -15.97
C THR A 220 3.62 -20.07 -15.43
N PRO A 221 3.19 -21.17 -14.78
CA PRO A 221 1.88 -21.24 -14.13
C PRO A 221 1.64 -20.08 -13.14
N LEU A 222 2.69 -19.65 -12.42
CA LEU A 222 2.63 -18.51 -11.50
C LEU A 222 2.36 -17.18 -12.25
N HIS A 223 2.93 -16.99 -13.44
CA HIS A 223 2.63 -15.83 -14.28
C HIS A 223 1.17 -15.83 -14.76
N VAL A 224 0.65 -16.99 -15.20
CA VAL A 224 -0.74 -17.14 -15.64
C VAL A 224 -1.71 -16.80 -14.51
N ALA A 225 -1.47 -17.34 -13.30
CA ALA A 225 -2.28 -17.04 -12.12
C ALA A 225 -2.24 -15.53 -11.76
N CYS A 226 -1.05 -14.92 -11.83
CA CYS A 226 -0.88 -13.47 -11.57
C CYS A 226 -1.53 -12.59 -12.64
N ARG A 227 -1.56 -13.01 -13.91
CA ARG A 227 -2.23 -12.28 -14.99
C ARG A 227 -3.75 -12.32 -14.84
N LEU A 228 -4.27 -13.47 -14.43
CA LEU A 228 -5.72 -13.70 -14.26
C LEU A 228 -6.26 -13.27 -12.89
N GLY A 229 -5.40 -12.91 -11.94
CA GLY A 229 -5.82 -12.44 -10.61
C GLY A 229 -6.23 -13.56 -9.65
N ARG A 230 -5.75 -14.78 -9.86
CA ARG A 230 -6.08 -15.97 -9.04
C ARG A 230 -5.24 -16.00 -7.77
N ALA A 231 -5.61 -15.23 -6.76
CA ALA A 231 -4.80 -15.05 -5.55
C ALA A 231 -4.59 -16.37 -4.77
N GLU A 232 -5.61 -17.21 -4.66
CA GLU A 232 -5.49 -18.51 -3.98
C GLU A 232 -4.60 -19.48 -4.76
N ALA A 233 -4.74 -19.53 -6.09
CA ALA A 233 -3.85 -20.31 -6.94
C ALA A 233 -2.38 -19.86 -6.82
N VAL A 234 -2.12 -18.55 -6.72
CA VAL A 234 -0.77 -18.01 -6.47
C VAL A 234 -0.23 -18.51 -5.14
N LYS A 235 -1.00 -18.44 -4.05
CA LYS A 235 -0.56 -18.93 -2.74
C LYS A 235 -0.19 -20.42 -2.78
N THR A 236 -1.03 -21.25 -3.40
CA THR A 236 -0.78 -22.70 -3.43
C THR A 236 0.33 -23.09 -4.38
N LEU A 237 0.50 -22.38 -5.50
CA LEU A 237 1.68 -22.55 -6.37
C LEU A 237 2.97 -22.25 -5.59
N LEU A 238 3.01 -21.16 -4.83
CA LEU A 238 4.16 -20.78 -4.02
C LEU A 238 4.47 -21.82 -2.93
N VAL A 239 3.46 -22.32 -2.22
CA VAL A 239 3.61 -23.42 -1.26
C VAL A 239 4.07 -24.71 -1.96
N GLY A 240 3.61 -24.94 -3.19
CA GLY A 240 3.98 -26.07 -4.04
C GLY A 240 5.35 -25.98 -4.71
N GLY A 241 6.19 -25.00 -4.34
CA GLY A 241 7.56 -24.87 -4.86
C GLY A 241 7.68 -24.06 -6.16
N ALA A 242 6.67 -23.27 -6.51
CA ALA A 242 6.80 -22.30 -7.60
C ALA A 242 7.79 -21.20 -7.21
N LYS A 243 8.70 -20.92 -8.14
CA LYS A 243 9.77 -19.96 -7.95
C LYS A 243 9.37 -18.57 -8.45
N CYS A 244 9.64 -17.56 -7.64
CA CYS A 244 9.39 -16.15 -7.98
C CYS A 244 10.48 -15.54 -8.86
N ASP A 245 11.66 -16.16 -8.94
CA ASP A 245 12.84 -15.71 -9.68
C ASP A 245 12.88 -16.22 -11.14
N VAL A 246 11.82 -16.89 -11.60
CA VAL A 246 11.74 -17.29 -13.00
C VAL A 246 11.26 -16.09 -13.81
N VAL A 247 12.14 -15.62 -14.68
CA VAL A 247 11.78 -14.58 -15.65
C VAL A 247 10.85 -15.21 -16.67
N GLY A 248 9.58 -14.77 -16.67
CA GLY A 248 8.66 -15.11 -17.73
C GLY A 248 8.92 -14.27 -18.99
N GLY A 249 7.95 -14.27 -19.92
CA GLY A 249 8.09 -13.65 -21.25
C GLY A 249 8.95 -12.38 -21.31
N ASN A 250 8.72 -11.41 -20.41
CA ASN A 250 9.61 -10.23 -20.26
C ASN A 250 9.89 -9.81 -18.81
N CYS A 251 9.33 -10.46 -17.78
CA CYS A 251 9.44 -9.99 -16.39
C CYS A 251 9.11 -11.08 -15.36
N TYR A 252 9.40 -10.84 -14.08
CA TYR A 252 9.04 -11.76 -12.98
C TYR A 252 7.53 -11.79 -12.69
N PRO A 253 7.00 -12.82 -11.99
CA PRO A 253 5.58 -12.94 -11.67
C PRO A 253 4.99 -11.73 -10.92
N ILE A 254 5.77 -11.13 -10.01
CA ILE A 254 5.34 -9.91 -9.30
C ILE A 254 5.07 -8.77 -10.28
N HIS A 255 5.94 -8.55 -11.27
CA HIS A 255 5.77 -7.53 -12.30
C HIS A 255 4.52 -7.79 -13.15
N THR A 256 4.21 -9.05 -13.45
CA THR A 256 2.94 -9.42 -14.10
C THR A 256 1.75 -9.06 -13.22
N ALA A 257 1.78 -9.38 -11.92
CA ALA A 257 0.72 -8.98 -10.99
C ALA A 257 0.56 -7.44 -10.96
N MET A 258 1.66 -6.68 -10.93
CA MET A 258 1.64 -5.21 -11.00
C MET A 258 1.04 -4.69 -12.32
N LYS A 259 1.46 -5.27 -13.45
CA LYS A 259 1.01 -4.91 -14.80
C LYS A 259 -0.49 -5.11 -14.97
N TYR A 260 -1.07 -6.15 -14.38
CA TYR A 260 -2.51 -6.45 -14.45
C TYR A 260 -3.31 -5.93 -13.24
N SER A 261 -2.68 -5.14 -12.37
CA SER A 261 -3.30 -4.55 -11.17
C SER A 261 -3.87 -5.56 -10.16
N GLN A 262 -3.24 -6.73 -10.04
CA GLN A 262 -3.71 -7.83 -9.19
C GLN A 262 -3.11 -7.75 -7.79
N LYS A 263 -3.76 -6.96 -6.93
CA LYS A 263 -3.32 -6.71 -5.54
C LYS A 263 -3.15 -8.00 -4.73
N GLY A 264 -4.15 -8.89 -4.74
CA GLY A 264 -4.11 -10.13 -3.94
C GLY A 264 -2.98 -11.07 -4.34
N CYS A 265 -2.66 -11.15 -5.65
CA CYS A 265 -1.52 -11.92 -6.14
C CYS A 265 -0.18 -11.30 -5.70
N ALA A 266 -0.04 -9.96 -5.80
CA ALA A 266 1.17 -9.28 -5.38
C ALA A 266 1.41 -9.42 -3.86
N GLU A 267 0.35 -9.30 -3.03
CA GLU A 267 0.44 -9.52 -1.58
C GLU A 267 0.84 -10.96 -1.25
N ALA A 268 0.28 -11.96 -1.95
CA ALA A 268 0.63 -13.35 -1.76
C ALA A 268 2.12 -13.61 -2.07
N ILE A 269 2.63 -13.07 -3.18
CA ILE A 269 4.05 -13.18 -3.53
C ILE A 269 4.93 -12.52 -2.46
N LEU A 270 4.62 -11.29 -2.05
CA LEU A 270 5.41 -10.55 -1.07
C LEU A 270 5.32 -11.09 0.37
N THR A 271 4.36 -11.97 0.65
CA THR A 271 4.25 -12.66 1.93
C THR A 271 5.17 -13.88 1.96
N THR A 272 5.28 -14.60 0.84
CA THR A 272 6.16 -15.77 0.73
C THR A 272 7.62 -15.38 0.47
N ASP A 273 7.86 -14.42 -0.43
CA ASP A 273 9.19 -13.95 -0.81
C ASP A 273 9.27 -12.42 -0.75
N PRO A 274 9.67 -11.85 0.40
CA PRO A 274 9.87 -10.41 0.56
C PRO A 274 10.94 -9.82 -0.36
N ALA A 275 11.88 -10.62 -0.88
CA ALA A 275 12.94 -10.14 -1.77
C ALA A 275 12.38 -9.63 -3.10
N GLN A 276 11.19 -10.10 -3.50
CA GLN A 276 10.49 -9.63 -4.70
C GLN A 276 10.14 -8.13 -4.64
N LEU A 277 10.11 -7.51 -3.46
CA LEU A 277 9.86 -6.08 -3.31
C LEU A 277 10.87 -5.21 -4.08
N GLN A 278 12.11 -5.68 -4.19
CA GLN A 278 13.21 -5.00 -4.86
C GLN A 278 13.64 -5.74 -6.15
N ALA A 279 12.83 -6.68 -6.64
CA ALA A 279 13.13 -7.36 -7.89
C ALA A 279 13.11 -6.37 -9.05
N GLU A 280 14.21 -6.30 -9.79
CA GLU A 280 14.30 -5.44 -10.96
C GLU A 280 13.72 -6.12 -12.19
N ASP A 281 12.82 -5.45 -12.91
CA ASP A 281 12.43 -5.87 -14.24
C ASP A 281 13.66 -6.11 -15.14
N PRO A 282 13.84 -7.30 -15.73
CA PRO A 282 14.95 -7.60 -16.63
C PRO A 282 15.10 -6.60 -17.79
N VAL A 283 14.00 -6.04 -18.32
CA VAL A 283 14.02 -5.18 -19.51
C VAL A 283 14.44 -3.75 -19.16
N TYR A 284 13.75 -3.12 -18.21
CA TYR A 284 13.97 -1.70 -17.90
C TYR A 284 14.70 -1.47 -16.56
N GLY A 285 14.89 -2.50 -15.75
CA GLY A 285 15.49 -2.39 -14.41
C GLY A 285 14.58 -1.75 -13.36
N GLY A 286 13.28 -1.63 -13.61
CA GLY A 286 12.35 -1.01 -12.67
C GLY A 286 11.83 -2.00 -11.63
N THR A 287 11.77 -1.58 -10.37
CA THR A 287 11.13 -2.33 -9.26
C THR A 287 9.61 -2.46 -9.46
N PRO A 288 8.90 -3.32 -8.69
CA PRO A 288 7.43 -3.42 -8.78
C PRO A 288 6.71 -2.08 -8.64
N LEU A 289 7.27 -1.14 -7.87
CA LEU A 289 6.74 0.20 -7.66
C LEU A 289 6.63 1.01 -8.96
N HIS A 290 7.60 0.86 -9.89
CA HIS A 290 7.58 1.51 -11.21
C HIS A 290 6.35 1.14 -12.04
N TRP A 291 5.85 -0.08 -11.86
CA TRP A 291 4.76 -0.63 -12.68
C TRP A 291 3.37 -0.46 -12.05
N THR A 292 3.28 0.13 -10.86
CA THR A 292 2.02 0.36 -10.12
C THR A 292 1.01 1.18 -10.91
N LYS A 293 -0.19 0.64 -11.10
CA LYS A 293 -1.29 1.35 -11.79
C LYS A 293 -2.22 2.08 -10.84
N THR A 294 -2.46 1.51 -9.66
CA THR A 294 -3.45 2.00 -8.69
C THR A 294 -2.75 2.52 -7.43
N SER A 295 -3.39 3.50 -6.78
CA SER A 295 -2.92 4.05 -5.51
C SER A 295 -2.87 3.02 -4.38
N GLU A 296 -3.80 2.06 -4.37
CA GLU A 296 -3.83 0.97 -3.39
C GLU A 296 -2.61 0.05 -3.49
N MET A 297 -2.17 -0.28 -4.71
CA MET A 297 -0.99 -1.11 -4.90
C MET A 297 0.30 -0.37 -4.57
N ALA A 298 0.39 0.92 -4.94
CA ALA A 298 1.50 1.76 -4.51
C ALA A 298 1.58 1.82 -2.98
N ARG A 299 0.46 2.04 -2.29
CA ARG A 299 0.40 2.06 -0.82
C ARG A 299 0.84 0.71 -0.21
N MET A 300 0.33 -0.40 -0.74
CA MET A 300 0.71 -1.74 -0.27
C MET A 300 2.22 -1.98 -0.35
N LEU A 301 2.89 -1.56 -1.43
CA LEU A 301 4.34 -1.69 -1.56
C LEU A 301 5.10 -0.75 -0.61
N LEU A 302 4.64 0.49 -0.47
CA LEU A 302 5.28 1.49 0.39
C LEU A 302 5.10 1.19 1.89
N ASP A 303 4.00 0.55 2.27
CA ASP A 303 3.78 0.08 3.64
C ASP A 303 4.71 -1.09 4.01
N LYS A 304 5.33 -1.74 3.02
CA LYS A 304 6.37 -2.77 3.17
C LYS A 304 7.80 -2.20 3.05
N ASP A 305 7.97 -0.89 3.22
CA ASP A 305 9.26 -0.18 3.17
C ASP A 305 9.99 -0.28 1.81
N CYS A 306 9.24 -0.23 0.71
CA CYS A 306 9.81 -0.10 -0.64
C CYS A 306 10.49 1.26 -0.82
N ASP A 307 11.63 1.28 -1.52
CA ASP A 307 12.31 2.53 -1.87
C ASP A 307 11.51 3.30 -2.93
N VAL A 308 10.97 4.44 -2.52
CA VAL A 308 10.14 5.33 -3.34
C VAL A 308 10.95 6.03 -4.45
N ASN A 309 12.26 6.17 -4.27
CA ASN A 309 13.14 6.97 -5.11
C ASN A 309 14.09 6.12 -5.97
N TYR A 310 13.90 4.79 -6.00
CA TYR A 310 14.71 3.88 -6.79
C TYR A 310 14.77 4.29 -8.27
N LEU A 311 15.93 4.20 -8.90
CA LEU A 311 16.09 4.50 -10.32
C LEU A 311 16.17 3.22 -11.13
N SER A 312 15.37 3.14 -12.18
CA SER A 312 15.47 2.08 -13.19
C SER A 312 16.83 2.13 -13.91
N LYS A 313 17.14 1.11 -14.72
CA LYS A 313 18.33 1.13 -15.61
C LYS A 313 18.25 2.24 -16.67
N THR A 314 17.05 2.72 -16.97
CA THR A 314 16.83 3.89 -17.83
C THR A 314 17.04 5.21 -17.09
N GLY A 315 17.26 5.19 -15.77
CA GLY A 315 17.39 6.38 -14.92
C GLY A 315 16.05 6.96 -14.47
N GLU A 316 14.93 6.29 -14.72
CA GLU A 316 13.60 6.78 -14.34
C GLU A 316 13.25 6.36 -12.92
N SER A 317 12.73 7.29 -12.12
CA SER A 317 12.10 6.94 -10.84
C SER A 317 10.63 6.53 -11.01
N PRO A 318 9.98 5.88 -10.01
CA PRO A 318 8.56 5.55 -10.09
C PRO A 318 7.70 6.78 -10.37
N LEU A 319 8.06 7.93 -9.81
CA LEU A 319 7.36 9.19 -10.03
C LEU A 319 7.42 9.63 -11.51
N HIS A 320 8.55 9.45 -12.20
CA HIS A 320 8.64 9.71 -13.65
C HIS A 320 7.65 8.84 -14.43
N ILE A 321 7.57 7.55 -14.11
CA ILE A 321 6.65 6.63 -14.79
C ILE A 321 5.19 7.00 -14.52
N MET A 322 4.83 7.34 -13.28
CA MET A 322 3.48 7.81 -12.94
C MET A 322 3.12 9.09 -13.68
N THR A 323 4.06 10.03 -13.81
CA THR A 323 3.86 11.26 -14.59
C THR A 323 3.69 10.98 -16.08
N LYS A 324 4.55 10.15 -16.69
CA LYS A 324 4.45 9.79 -18.12
C LYS A 324 3.14 9.11 -18.49
N ARG A 325 2.55 8.37 -17.54
CA ARG A 325 1.32 7.59 -17.74
C ARG A 325 0.06 8.27 -17.19
N ASP A 326 0.16 9.52 -16.73
CA ASP A 326 -0.92 10.30 -16.11
C ASP A 326 -1.63 9.59 -14.94
N ARG A 327 -0.85 8.93 -14.07
CA ARG A 327 -1.39 8.22 -12.90
C ARG A 327 -1.40 9.12 -11.68
N PHE A 328 -2.25 10.15 -11.69
CA PHE A 328 -2.31 11.18 -10.65
C PHE A 328 -2.42 10.60 -9.23
N GLU A 329 -3.37 9.70 -8.98
CA GLU A 329 -3.59 9.13 -7.65
C GLU A 329 -2.39 8.31 -7.15
N ALA A 330 -1.73 7.54 -8.03
CA ALA A 330 -0.52 6.79 -7.65
C ALA A 330 0.67 7.73 -7.40
N ALA A 331 0.83 8.77 -8.21
CA ALA A 331 1.86 9.79 -8.02
C ALA A 331 1.66 10.54 -6.69
N MET A 332 0.41 10.84 -6.31
CA MET A 332 0.11 11.44 -5.01
C MET A 332 0.55 10.54 -3.86
N VAL A 333 0.31 9.23 -3.94
CA VAL A 333 0.78 8.28 -2.93
C VAL A 333 2.31 8.26 -2.84
N LEU A 334 3.03 8.31 -3.96
CA LEU A 334 4.49 8.40 -3.94
C LEU A 334 4.96 9.68 -3.24
N LEU A 335 4.37 10.84 -3.59
CA LEU A 335 4.72 12.13 -3.00
C LEU A 335 4.42 12.17 -1.49
N THR A 336 3.31 11.61 -1.04
CA THR A 336 2.95 11.56 0.39
C THR A 336 3.80 10.57 1.20
N HIS A 337 4.49 9.64 0.53
CA HIS A 337 5.45 8.72 1.15
C HIS A 337 6.92 9.16 0.96
N GLY A 338 7.18 10.39 0.50
CA GLY A 338 8.53 10.95 0.42
C GLY A 338 9.21 10.81 -0.95
N GLY A 339 8.45 10.60 -2.02
CA GLY A 339 8.95 10.65 -3.38
C GLY A 339 9.53 12.02 -3.70
N ASP A 340 10.80 12.07 -4.12
CA ASP A 340 11.50 13.30 -4.45
C ASP A 340 11.14 13.75 -5.88
N PRO A 341 10.49 14.93 -6.05
CA PRO A 341 10.13 15.44 -7.36
C PRO A 341 11.33 15.94 -8.19
N ASN A 342 12.51 16.12 -7.56
CA ASN A 342 13.69 16.74 -8.17
C ASN A 342 14.70 15.74 -8.73
N ILE A 343 14.42 14.44 -8.61
CA ILE A 343 15.22 13.39 -9.24
C ILE A 343 15.29 13.66 -10.74
N ARG A 344 16.51 13.66 -11.28
CA ARG A 344 16.77 13.80 -12.70
C ARG A 344 16.68 12.44 -13.37
N GLY A 345 15.70 12.29 -14.25
CA GLY A 345 15.51 11.10 -15.06
C GLY A 345 16.34 11.12 -16.35
N PRO A 346 15.88 10.39 -17.38
CA PRO A 346 16.47 10.44 -18.72
C PRO A 346 16.51 11.87 -19.27
N ASP A 347 17.61 12.21 -19.92
CA ASP A 347 17.91 13.54 -20.46
C ASP A 347 17.92 14.66 -19.40
N GLY A 348 18.15 14.30 -18.13
CA GLY A 348 18.14 15.25 -17.00
C GLY A 348 16.74 15.76 -16.63
N ASN A 349 15.67 15.24 -17.25
CA ASN A 349 14.31 15.70 -17.01
C ASN A 349 13.80 15.21 -15.66
N THR A 350 13.31 16.13 -14.83
CA THR A 350 12.58 15.79 -13.61
C THR A 350 11.11 15.42 -13.88
N ALA A 351 10.41 14.92 -12.87
CA ALA A 351 8.96 14.71 -12.95
C ALA A 351 8.20 15.99 -13.35
N LEU A 352 8.67 17.17 -12.90
CA LEU A 352 8.05 18.45 -13.28
C LEU A 352 8.23 18.76 -14.77
N HIS A 353 9.42 18.52 -15.34
CA HIS A 353 9.65 18.68 -16.78
C HIS A 353 8.67 17.81 -17.60
N LEU A 354 8.50 16.55 -17.19
CA LEU A 354 7.59 15.62 -17.86
C LEU A 354 6.12 16.06 -17.73
N ALA A 355 5.71 16.50 -16.54
CA ALA A 355 4.34 16.96 -16.29
C ALA A 355 4.01 18.22 -17.13
N MET A 356 4.97 19.15 -17.26
CA MET A 356 4.85 20.35 -18.09
C MET A 356 4.81 20.02 -19.58
N LYS A 357 5.65 19.07 -20.04
CA LYS A 357 5.67 18.61 -21.43
C LYS A 357 4.34 17.98 -21.85
N LEU A 358 3.68 17.27 -20.93
CA LEU A 358 2.41 16.56 -21.16
C LEU A 358 1.16 17.38 -20.76
N ASP A 359 1.32 18.59 -20.23
CA ASP A 359 0.25 19.50 -19.78
C ASP A 359 -0.65 18.91 -18.66
N HIS A 360 -0.08 18.09 -17.76
CA HIS A 360 -0.80 17.46 -16.64
C HIS A 360 -0.97 18.45 -15.47
N MET A 361 -1.93 19.38 -15.58
CA MET A 361 -2.17 20.47 -14.61
C MET A 361 -2.30 20.01 -13.14
N GLY A 362 -2.97 18.89 -12.89
CA GLY A 362 -3.13 18.34 -11.54
C GLY A 362 -1.78 17.93 -10.94
N LEU A 363 -0.98 17.18 -11.70
CA LEU A 363 0.37 16.77 -11.30
C LEU A 363 1.32 17.95 -11.16
N ILE A 364 1.25 18.95 -12.05
CA ILE A 364 2.07 20.16 -11.98
C ILE A 364 1.87 20.87 -10.63
N LYS A 365 0.61 21.14 -10.26
CA LYS A 365 0.27 21.77 -8.98
C LYS A 365 0.76 20.93 -7.80
N ALA A 366 0.54 19.62 -7.87
CA ALA A 366 1.01 18.70 -6.82
C ALA A 366 2.53 18.75 -6.67
N LEU A 367 3.29 18.56 -7.76
CA LEU A 367 4.75 18.56 -7.73
C LEU A 367 5.31 19.86 -7.17
N ILE A 368 4.78 21.02 -7.56
CA ILE A 368 5.18 22.33 -7.02
C ILE A 368 4.92 22.41 -5.51
N VAL A 369 3.73 21.98 -5.04
CA VAL A 369 3.39 21.93 -3.61
C VAL A 369 4.33 20.98 -2.86
N PHE A 370 4.75 19.89 -3.50
CA PHE A 370 5.72 18.93 -2.97
C PHE A 370 7.19 19.38 -3.14
N GLY A 371 7.45 20.62 -3.53
CA GLY A 371 8.79 21.21 -3.55
C GLY A 371 9.61 20.86 -4.79
N ALA A 372 8.94 20.61 -5.92
CA ALA A 372 9.62 20.54 -7.20
C ALA A 372 10.28 21.89 -7.53
N ASP A 373 11.56 21.84 -7.88
CA ASP A 373 12.34 22.98 -8.30
C ASP A 373 11.92 23.38 -9.72
N VAL A 374 11.48 24.64 -9.84
CA VAL A 374 11.01 25.24 -11.10
C VAL A 374 12.16 25.75 -11.97
N GLU A 375 13.37 25.85 -11.41
CA GLU A 375 14.59 26.33 -12.07
C GLU A 375 15.60 25.21 -12.35
N ILE A 376 15.26 23.95 -12.04
CA ILE A 376 16.17 22.84 -12.32
C ILE A 376 16.32 22.65 -13.83
N HIS A 377 17.55 22.57 -14.32
CA HIS A 377 17.84 22.44 -15.75
C HIS A 377 17.99 20.96 -16.13
N ASN A 378 17.39 20.57 -17.26
CA ASN A 378 17.65 19.28 -17.90
C ASN A 378 18.98 19.29 -18.69
N ASP A 379 19.33 18.18 -19.34
CA ASP A 379 20.61 18.06 -20.07
C ASP A 379 20.69 18.99 -21.30
N LEU A 380 19.55 19.50 -21.76
CA LEU A 380 19.44 20.49 -22.83
C LEU A 380 19.50 21.95 -22.31
N GLY A 381 19.65 22.14 -21.00
CA GLY A 381 19.60 23.45 -20.36
C GLY A 381 18.21 24.08 -20.34
N GLU A 382 17.14 23.31 -20.59
CA GLU A 382 15.76 23.80 -20.49
C GLU A 382 15.28 23.72 -19.03
N THR A 383 14.60 24.78 -18.56
CA THR A 383 13.84 24.74 -17.31
C THR A 383 12.43 24.17 -17.55
N PRO A 384 11.73 23.66 -16.52
CA PRO A 384 10.34 23.23 -16.65
C PRO A 384 9.44 24.34 -17.20
N GLY A 385 9.70 25.60 -16.82
CA GLY A 385 8.99 26.77 -17.33
C GLY A 385 9.20 26.99 -18.83
N LEU A 386 10.42 26.80 -19.33
CA LEU A 386 10.71 26.89 -20.76
C LEU A 386 9.99 25.78 -21.56
N ILE A 387 9.97 24.55 -21.03
CA ILE A 387 9.21 23.44 -21.63
C ILE A 387 7.72 23.75 -21.66
N ALA A 388 7.15 24.31 -20.59
CA ALA A 388 5.75 24.71 -20.54
C ALA A 388 5.44 25.80 -21.59
N ALA A 389 6.33 26.78 -21.75
CA ALA A 389 6.18 27.85 -22.74
C ALA A 389 6.20 27.34 -24.19
N ARG A 390 6.98 26.28 -24.47
CA ARG A 390 7.10 25.63 -25.78
C ARG A 390 5.98 24.62 -26.07
N SER A 391 5.62 23.82 -25.07
CA SER A 391 4.79 22.61 -25.25
C SER A 391 3.31 22.84 -24.95
N SER A 392 2.97 23.68 -23.95
CA SER A 392 1.59 23.91 -23.55
C SER A 392 0.87 24.78 -24.58
N LYS A 393 -0.34 24.37 -24.98
CA LYS A 393 -1.19 25.06 -25.97
C LYS A 393 -2.47 25.56 -25.29
N GLY A 394 -2.95 26.74 -25.69
CA GLY A 394 -4.27 27.26 -25.26
C GLY A 394 -4.29 27.97 -23.89
N SER A 395 -5.38 27.82 -23.15
CA SER A 395 -5.67 28.51 -21.87
C SER A 395 -4.76 28.07 -20.71
N ASN A 396 -4.31 26.81 -20.71
CA ASN A 396 -3.45 26.24 -19.67
C ASN A 396 -2.09 26.94 -19.61
N ARG A 397 -1.52 27.31 -20.76
CA ARG A 397 -0.23 28.03 -20.84
C ARG A 397 -0.24 29.31 -20.01
N LYS A 398 -1.31 30.12 -20.09
CA LYS A 398 -1.39 31.38 -19.33
C LYS A 398 -1.42 31.10 -17.83
N ILE A 399 -2.22 30.13 -17.41
CA ILE A 399 -2.35 29.73 -16.00
C ILE A 399 -1.02 29.17 -15.47
N LEU A 400 -0.32 28.36 -16.26
CA LEU A 400 0.98 27.80 -15.88
C LEU A 400 2.05 28.87 -15.74
N LEU A 401 2.15 29.79 -16.70
CA LEU A 401 3.13 30.88 -16.64
C LEU A 401 2.83 31.84 -15.49
N ASP A 402 1.56 32.16 -15.23
CA ASP A 402 1.16 32.97 -14.08
C ASP A 402 1.47 32.26 -12.74
N MET A 403 1.26 30.93 -12.67
CA MET A 403 1.60 30.11 -11.51
C MET A 403 3.11 30.07 -11.26
N LEU A 404 3.91 29.83 -12.30
CA LEU A 404 5.37 29.82 -12.20
C LEU A 404 5.92 31.18 -11.78
N CYS A 405 5.39 32.28 -12.33
CA CYS A 405 5.73 33.63 -11.88
C CYS A 405 5.40 33.85 -10.40
N SER A 406 4.27 33.30 -9.92
CA SER A 406 3.86 33.41 -8.51
C SER A 406 4.76 32.61 -7.56
N VAL A 407 5.35 31.52 -8.05
CA VAL A 407 6.28 30.65 -7.29
C VAL A 407 7.72 31.21 -7.32
N GLY A 408 7.95 32.29 -8.09
CA GLY A 408 9.24 32.98 -8.17
C GLY A 408 10.13 32.51 -9.31
N ALA A 409 9.59 31.82 -10.32
CA ALA A 409 10.36 31.41 -11.48
C ALA A 409 10.86 32.64 -12.26
N GLU A 410 12.12 32.64 -12.70
CA GLU A 410 12.63 33.71 -13.55
C GLU A 410 11.90 33.67 -14.90
N ARG A 411 11.52 34.84 -15.44
CA ARG A 411 10.80 34.91 -16.73
C ARG A 411 11.74 34.45 -17.85
N CYS A 412 11.67 33.16 -18.19
CA CYS A 412 12.34 32.62 -19.36
C CYS A 412 11.63 33.09 -20.64
N HIS A 413 12.08 34.21 -21.20
CA HIS A 413 11.88 34.45 -22.62
C HIS A 413 12.74 33.45 -23.41
N PRO A 414 12.26 32.87 -24.53
CA PRO A 414 13.15 32.15 -25.44
C PRO A 414 14.27 33.11 -25.88
N PRO A 415 15.51 32.63 -26.11
CA PRO A 415 16.59 33.50 -26.57
C PRO A 415 16.22 34.05 -27.95
N ALA A 416 15.76 35.29 -28.00
CA ALA A 416 15.61 36.01 -29.24
C ALA A 416 17.01 36.48 -29.66
N ALA A 417 17.42 36.08 -30.86
CA ALA A 417 18.60 36.61 -31.53
C ALA A 417 18.50 38.13 -31.60
N ASP A 418 19.60 38.79 -31.21
CA ASP A 418 19.91 40.21 -31.34
C ASP A 418 18.87 41.21 -30.82
N LEU A 419 19.24 41.92 -29.74
CA LEU A 419 19.41 43.39 -29.76
C LEU A 419 20.02 43.86 -28.42
N LEU A 420 20.95 44.82 -28.57
CA LEU A 420 21.81 45.41 -27.56
C LEU A 420 21.04 46.08 -26.39
N SER A 421 21.60 45.94 -25.17
CA SER A 421 21.26 46.50 -23.85
C SER A 421 21.03 48.04 -23.83
N PRO A 422 20.59 48.71 -22.73
CA PRO A 422 20.55 48.24 -21.33
C PRO A 422 19.36 48.71 -20.44
N ASN A 423 19.34 48.20 -19.20
CA ASN A 423 18.68 48.77 -18.01
C ASN A 423 17.14 48.91 -18.04
N ARG A 424 16.45 47.87 -17.58
CA ARG A 424 15.29 48.06 -16.69
C ARG A 424 15.42 47.11 -15.51
N ARG A 425 15.83 47.64 -14.36
CA ARG A 425 15.51 47.03 -13.06
C ARG A 425 13.99 46.92 -13.00
N ALA A 426 13.47 45.72 -13.24
CA ALA A 426 12.06 45.43 -13.06
C ALA A 426 11.78 45.46 -11.57
N GLY A 427 10.92 46.39 -11.15
CA GLY A 427 10.45 46.48 -9.77
C GLY A 427 9.78 45.19 -9.34
N THR A 428 10.22 44.67 -8.21
CA THR A 428 9.52 43.65 -7.43
C THR A 428 8.07 44.09 -7.19
N PRO A 429 7.07 43.19 -7.33
CA PRO A 429 5.73 43.45 -6.84
C PRO A 429 5.79 43.64 -5.31
N GLY A 430 5.16 44.69 -4.82
CA GLY A 430 5.37 45.25 -3.48
C GLY A 430 5.18 44.27 -2.33
N ILE A 431 6.29 43.96 -1.67
CA ILE A 431 6.40 43.82 -0.22
C ILE A 431 7.04 45.14 0.25
N GLY A 432 6.50 45.79 1.27
CA GLY A 432 6.98 47.10 1.72
C GLY A 432 8.48 47.05 2.05
N PHE A 433 9.21 48.12 1.72
CA PHE A 433 10.65 48.24 2.03
C PHE A 433 10.93 48.04 3.53
N GLU A 434 9.97 48.37 4.40
CA GLU A 434 10.04 48.10 5.84
C GLU A 434 9.91 46.61 6.19
N ASP A 435 9.05 45.85 5.52
CA ASP A 435 8.87 44.40 5.78
C ASP A 435 10.12 43.62 5.38
N ILE A 436 10.78 44.01 4.28
CA ILE A 436 12.07 43.44 3.85
C ILE A 436 13.16 43.79 4.86
N ILE A 437 13.18 45.01 5.41
CA ILE A 437 14.10 45.38 6.48
C ILE A 437 13.81 44.61 7.77
N HIS A 438 12.55 44.38 8.12
CA HIS A 438 12.21 43.60 9.32
C HIS A 438 12.54 42.11 9.17
N VAL A 439 12.29 41.50 8.01
CA VAL A 439 12.66 40.11 7.72
C VAL A 439 14.18 39.98 7.64
N SER A 440 14.87 40.89 6.95
CA SER A 440 16.34 40.87 6.86
C SER A 440 17.02 41.19 8.19
N ALA A 441 16.45 42.08 9.02
CA ALA A 441 16.93 42.34 10.37
C ALA A 441 16.69 41.14 11.30
N ALA A 442 15.53 40.48 11.21
CA ALA A 442 15.26 39.23 11.91
C ALA A 442 16.23 38.11 11.47
N MET A 443 16.51 38.01 10.17
CA MET A 443 17.47 37.06 9.59
C MET A 443 18.91 37.35 10.04
N THR A 444 19.31 38.62 10.07
CA THR A 444 20.64 39.04 10.55
C THR A 444 20.80 38.72 12.05
N ALA A 445 19.72 38.83 12.83
CA ALA A 445 19.70 38.39 14.23
C ALA A 445 19.73 36.85 14.39
N MET A 446 19.27 36.09 13.40
CA MET A 446 19.32 34.61 13.38
C MET A 446 20.67 34.05 12.89
N GLY A 447 21.38 34.75 11.98
CA GLY A 447 22.64 34.32 11.36
C GLY A 447 23.92 34.51 12.18
N GLY A 448 23.85 35.15 13.36
CA GLY A 448 25.01 35.37 14.23
C GLY A 448 25.41 34.13 15.03
N GLY A 449 26.20 33.25 14.42
CA GLY A 449 26.90 32.17 15.12
C GLY A 449 27.63 31.22 14.18
N ARG A 450 28.96 31.38 14.08
CA ARG A 450 29.84 30.39 13.44
C ARG A 450 29.73 29.06 14.18
N ALA A 451 29.54 27.97 13.44
CA ALA A 451 29.58 26.61 13.98
C ALA A 451 31.03 26.09 13.91
N GLU A 452 31.64 25.89 15.06
CA GLU A 452 32.73 24.92 15.23
C GLU A 452 32.17 23.69 15.95
N VAL A 453 32.71 22.54 15.55
CA VAL A 453 32.25 21.19 15.90
C VAL A 453 32.63 20.87 17.34
N ASP A 454 31.75 20.14 18.02
CA ASP A 454 31.82 19.64 19.40
C ASP A 454 31.50 20.61 20.55
N GLY A 455 30.28 20.45 21.08
CA GLY A 455 29.87 20.97 22.40
C GLY A 455 29.37 22.41 22.39
N ILE A 456 28.07 22.61 22.59
CA ILE A 456 27.48 23.94 22.80
C ILE A 456 28.05 24.51 24.11
N GLN A 457 29.06 25.38 24.01
CA GLN A 457 29.29 26.38 25.05
C GLN A 457 28.13 27.36 25.00
N SER A 458 27.49 27.56 26.16
CA SER A 458 26.56 28.65 26.43
C SER A 458 27.30 29.99 26.32
N GLY A 459 27.56 30.43 25.09
CA GLY A 459 27.91 31.82 24.82
C GLY A 459 26.65 32.65 25.03
N SER A 460 26.62 33.42 26.12
CA SER A 460 25.54 34.33 26.52
C SER A 460 24.84 35.02 25.34
N ARG A 461 23.79 34.39 24.79
CA ARG A 461 22.85 35.04 23.88
C ARG A 461 21.93 35.91 24.74
N LYS A 462 21.89 37.21 24.42
CA LYS A 462 21.12 38.21 25.19
C LYS A 462 19.60 38.06 25.07
N LEU A 463 19.09 37.28 24.11
CA LEU A 463 17.66 37.19 23.76
C LEU A 463 17.26 35.75 23.44
N ASP A 464 16.12 35.33 23.98
CA ASP A 464 15.43 34.07 23.64
C ASP A 464 14.49 34.29 22.45
N ARG A 465 14.36 33.30 21.57
CA ARG A 465 13.43 33.32 20.42
C ARG A 465 12.25 32.37 20.64
N LEU A 466 11.04 32.87 20.38
CA LEU A 466 9.77 32.14 20.51
C LEU A 466 9.11 31.92 19.15
N LEU A 467 8.71 30.69 18.87
CA LEU A 467 7.85 30.30 17.76
C LEU A 467 6.48 29.88 18.28
N CYS A 468 5.41 30.45 17.76
CA CYS A 468 4.03 30.08 18.10
C CYS A 468 3.32 29.50 16.89
N LEU A 469 2.76 28.29 17.03
CA LEU A 469 2.08 27.55 15.98
C LEU A 469 0.60 27.40 16.31
N ASP A 470 -0.23 28.05 15.49
CA ASP A 470 -1.67 28.08 15.68
C ASP A 470 -2.35 26.74 15.40
N GLY A 471 -3.51 26.54 16.02
CA GLY A 471 -4.44 25.47 15.66
C GLY A 471 -5.13 25.71 14.33
N GLY A 472 -5.72 24.66 13.72
CA GLY A 472 -6.46 24.88 12.47
C GLY A 472 -6.77 23.67 11.58
N GLY A 473 -6.68 22.43 12.07
CA GLY A 473 -6.94 21.23 11.27
C GLY A 473 -6.05 21.18 10.02
N ILE A 474 -6.63 20.99 8.83
CA ILE A 474 -5.90 20.89 7.55
C ILE A 474 -5.08 22.13 7.18
N LYS A 475 -5.35 23.29 7.81
CA LYS A 475 -4.57 24.52 7.61
C LYS A 475 -3.13 24.37 8.13
N GLY A 476 -2.81 23.33 8.89
CA GLY A 476 -1.44 23.01 9.30
C GLY A 476 -0.46 22.87 8.13
N LEU A 477 -0.92 22.46 6.95
CA LEU A 477 -0.08 22.41 5.74
C LEU A 477 0.45 23.80 5.35
N VAL A 478 -0.32 24.87 5.61
CA VAL A 478 0.12 26.25 5.36
C VAL A 478 1.24 26.63 6.31
N LEU A 479 1.11 26.28 7.60
CA LEU A 479 2.18 26.50 8.59
C LEU A 479 3.44 25.73 8.22
N ILE A 480 3.31 24.46 7.83
CA ILE A 480 4.45 23.66 7.36
C ILE A 480 5.10 24.33 6.16
N GLN A 481 4.34 24.81 5.18
CA GLN A 481 4.91 25.49 4.01
C GLN A 481 5.66 26.78 4.38
N MET A 482 5.13 27.55 5.33
CA MET A 482 5.83 28.73 5.86
C MET A 482 7.12 28.36 6.58
N LEU A 483 7.12 27.28 7.37
CA LEU A 483 8.32 26.78 8.04
C LEU A 483 9.35 26.23 7.05
N ILE A 484 8.94 25.55 5.98
CA ILE A 484 9.84 25.11 4.90
C ILE A 484 10.52 26.31 4.25
N ALA A 485 9.74 27.36 3.93
CA ALA A 485 10.31 28.59 3.37
C ALA A 485 11.29 29.24 4.35
N LEU A 486 10.93 29.33 5.63
CA LEU A 486 11.80 29.89 6.67
C LEU A 486 13.11 29.10 6.84
N GLU A 487 13.03 27.77 6.87
CA GLU A 487 14.19 26.87 6.96
C GLU A 487 15.11 27.00 5.74
N ARG A 488 14.53 27.13 4.54
CA ARG A 488 15.28 27.36 3.29
C ARG A 488 16.04 28.68 3.30
N GLU A 489 15.40 29.77 3.72
CA GLU A 489 16.05 31.09 3.78
C GLU A 489 17.07 31.19 4.91
N ALA A 490 16.82 30.53 6.06
CA ALA A 490 17.73 30.54 7.20
C ALA A 490 18.91 29.55 7.06
N GLY A 491 18.79 28.55 6.17
CA GLY A 491 19.80 27.51 5.94
C GLY A 491 20.04 26.58 7.13
N ARG A 492 19.15 26.55 8.11
CA ARG A 492 19.28 25.79 9.37
C ARG A 492 17.91 25.26 9.83
N PRO A 493 17.86 24.09 10.48
CA PRO A 493 16.59 23.50 10.88
C PRO A 493 15.88 24.33 11.95
N ILE A 494 14.55 24.35 11.90
CA ILE A 494 13.70 25.17 12.80
C ILE A 494 14.02 24.93 14.29
N ARG A 495 14.36 23.69 14.67
CA ARG A 495 14.73 23.34 16.06
C ARG A 495 15.94 24.11 16.60
N GLU A 496 16.80 24.63 15.72
CA GLU A 496 18.00 25.40 16.09
C GLU A 496 17.77 26.92 16.00
N LEU A 497 16.71 27.33 15.32
CA LEU A 497 16.35 28.75 15.15
C LEU A 497 15.61 29.30 16.35
N PHE A 498 14.86 28.48 17.07
CA PHE A 498 13.99 28.90 18.17
C PHE A 498 14.35 28.21 19.47
N ASP A 499 14.34 28.97 20.58
CA ASP A 499 14.62 28.45 21.92
C ASP A 499 13.34 27.96 22.62
N TRP A 500 12.21 28.56 22.25
CA TRP A 500 10.87 28.23 22.72
C TRP A 500 9.93 27.95 21.55
N VAL A 501 9.13 26.90 21.65
CA VAL A 501 8.12 26.53 20.66
C VAL A 501 6.79 26.27 21.36
N ALA A 502 5.75 27.02 20.99
CA ALA A 502 4.40 26.85 21.48
C ALA A 502 3.49 26.33 20.36
N GLY A 503 2.57 25.43 20.68
CA GLY A 503 1.64 24.88 19.69
C GLY A 503 0.26 24.57 20.25
N THR A 504 -0.77 24.81 19.45
CA THR A 504 -2.15 24.41 19.76
C THR A 504 -2.70 23.50 18.67
N SER A 505 -3.45 22.46 19.04
CA SER A 505 -4.13 21.56 18.11
C SER A 505 -3.14 20.95 17.09
N THR A 506 -3.39 21.12 15.80
CA THR A 506 -2.44 20.84 14.72
C THR A 506 -1.04 21.42 14.95
N GLY A 507 -0.94 22.69 15.37
CA GLY A 507 0.33 23.35 15.69
C GLY A 507 1.03 22.69 16.88
N GLY A 508 0.28 22.07 17.80
CA GLY A 508 0.82 21.25 18.89
C GLY A 508 1.50 19.98 18.39
N ILE A 509 0.84 19.24 17.49
CA ILE A 509 1.44 18.06 16.83
C ILE A 509 2.69 18.47 16.06
N LEU A 510 2.63 19.60 15.34
CA LEU A 510 3.75 20.13 14.58
C LEU A 510 4.93 20.51 15.50
N ALA A 511 4.67 21.27 16.57
CA ALA A 511 5.68 21.63 17.57
C ALA A 511 6.41 20.41 18.13
N LEU A 512 5.65 19.37 18.52
CA LEU A 512 6.21 18.11 19.00
C LEU A 512 7.04 17.41 17.91
N ALA A 513 6.63 17.46 16.66
CA ALA A 513 7.38 16.83 15.58
C ALA A 513 8.70 17.56 15.27
N VAL A 514 8.72 18.89 15.36
CA VAL A 514 9.93 19.71 15.21
C VAL A 514 10.95 19.40 16.31
N ILE A 515 10.52 19.30 17.58
CA ILE A 515 11.45 19.03 18.69
C ILE A 515 12.09 17.64 18.59
N HIS A 516 11.38 16.65 18.04
CA HIS A 516 11.91 15.31 17.78
C HIS A 516 12.82 15.26 16.54
N GLY A 517 13.15 16.40 15.92
CA GLY A 517 14.11 16.48 14.82
C GLY A 517 13.57 15.99 13.47
N LYS A 518 12.25 15.87 13.32
CA LYS A 518 11.64 15.50 12.04
C LYS A 518 11.74 16.67 11.05
N SER A 519 12.16 16.40 9.82
CA SER A 519 12.31 17.43 8.78
C SER A 519 10.97 18.00 8.33
N MET A 520 10.93 19.27 7.90
CA MET A 520 9.66 19.87 7.47
C MET A 520 9.05 19.19 6.24
N GLN A 521 9.90 18.68 5.34
CA GLN A 521 9.45 17.87 4.20
C GLN A 521 8.73 16.59 4.66
N TYR A 522 9.30 15.91 5.66
CA TYR A 522 8.66 14.76 6.28
C TYR A 522 7.33 15.14 6.93
N LEU A 523 7.25 16.30 7.61
CA LEU A 523 6.02 16.75 8.27
C LEU A 523 4.90 17.09 7.29
N ARG A 524 5.23 17.62 6.11
CA ARG A 524 4.27 17.79 5.02
C ARG A 524 3.67 16.44 4.61
N CYS A 525 4.52 15.45 4.35
CA CYS A 525 4.12 14.09 3.98
C CYS A 525 3.30 13.42 5.09
N LEU A 526 3.75 13.57 6.35
CA LEU A 526 3.06 13.10 7.55
C LEU A 526 1.63 13.62 7.62
N TYR A 527 1.43 14.91 7.35
CA TYR A 527 0.11 15.54 7.45
C TYR A 527 -0.86 15.03 6.38
N PHE A 528 -0.38 14.78 5.15
CA PHE A 528 -1.18 14.14 4.11
C PHE A 528 -1.54 12.70 4.46
N ARG A 529 -0.57 11.91 4.98
CA ARG A 529 -0.85 10.54 5.46
C ARG A 529 -1.85 10.55 6.61
N MET A 530 -1.72 11.48 7.55
CA MET A 530 -2.68 11.66 8.65
C MET A 530 -4.08 11.96 8.11
N LYS A 531 -4.20 12.86 7.12
CA LYS A 531 -5.47 13.17 6.47
C LYS A 531 -6.14 11.91 5.91
N GLU A 532 -5.38 11.09 5.19
CA GLU A 532 -5.90 9.88 4.54
C GLU A 532 -6.23 8.76 5.54
N GLN A 533 -5.42 8.59 6.60
CA GLN A 533 -5.53 7.47 7.53
C GLN A 533 -6.52 7.74 8.67
N VAL A 534 -6.53 8.96 9.20
CA VAL A 534 -7.30 9.31 10.41
C VAL A 534 -8.72 9.75 10.09
N PHE A 535 -8.92 10.51 9.01
CA PHE A 535 -10.21 11.15 8.71
C PHE A 535 -11.06 10.32 7.77
N LYS A 536 -11.29 9.05 8.12
CA LYS A 536 -12.14 8.12 7.36
C LYS A 536 -13.54 8.03 7.98
N GLY A 537 -14.58 8.04 7.14
CA GLY A 537 -15.98 7.88 7.57
C GLY A 537 -16.70 9.20 7.85
N SER A 538 -17.81 9.13 8.59
CA SER A 538 -18.62 10.28 9.00
C SER A 538 -18.22 10.78 10.39
N ARG A 539 -18.47 12.06 10.66
CA ARG A 539 -18.20 12.65 11.97
C ARG A 539 -19.24 12.20 13.01
N PRO A 540 -18.85 12.03 14.28
CA PRO A 540 -17.48 12.15 14.81
C PRO A 540 -16.62 10.93 14.45
N TYR A 541 -15.35 11.18 14.10
CA TYR A 541 -14.40 10.12 13.75
C TYR A 541 -14.00 9.29 14.98
N GLU A 542 -13.64 8.04 14.74
CA GLU A 542 -13.07 7.17 15.76
C GLU A 542 -11.71 7.69 16.22
N SER A 543 -11.40 7.54 17.51
CA SER A 543 -10.15 8.04 18.09
C SER A 543 -8.97 7.09 17.87
N ALA A 544 -9.22 5.78 17.70
CA ALA A 544 -8.18 4.77 17.56
C ALA A 544 -7.20 5.06 16.40
N PRO A 545 -7.65 5.42 15.17
CA PRO A 545 -6.74 5.73 14.08
C PRO A 545 -5.79 6.90 14.37
N LEU A 546 -6.26 7.95 15.07
CA LEU A 546 -5.41 9.08 15.46
C LEU A 546 -4.40 8.66 16.54
N GLU A 547 -4.82 7.85 17.50
CA GLU A 547 -3.96 7.36 18.57
C GLU A 547 -2.85 6.45 18.02
N ASP A 548 -3.21 5.46 17.22
CA ASP A 548 -2.26 4.52 16.61
C ASP A 548 -1.27 5.26 15.68
N PHE A 549 -1.77 6.24 14.93
CA PHE A 549 -0.93 7.10 14.11
C PHE A 549 0.09 7.89 14.96
N LEU A 550 -0.35 8.55 16.03
CA LEU A 550 0.54 9.32 16.91
C LEU A 550 1.52 8.42 17.65
N LYS A 551 1.12 7.21 18.07
CA LYS A 551 2.01 6.21 18.69
C LYS A 551 3.08 5.74 17.72
N LYS A 552 2.71 5.41 16.47
CA LYS A 552 3.69 5.02 15.43
C LYS A 552 4.71 6.13 15.17
N GLU A 553 4.25 7.38 15.22
CA GLU A 553 5.04 8.53 14.83
C GLU A 553 5.92 9.08 15.96
N PHE A 554 5.43 9.11 17.20
CA PHE A 554 6.18 9.67 18.33
C PHE A 554 6.75 8.60 19.28
N GLY A 555 6.39 7.32 19.10
CA GLY A 555 6.69 6.24 20.02
C GLY A 555 5.63 6.12 21.12
N GLU A 556 5.37 4.88 21.57
CA GLU A 556 4.36 4.60 22.59
C GLU A 556 4.79 5.05 24.00
N ASP A 557 6.08 4.90 24.30
CA ASP A 557 6.67 5.16 25.63
C ASP A 557 7.47 6.47 25.71
N THR A 558 7.56 7.23 24.62
CA THR A 558 8.33 8.48 24.56
C THR A 558 7.71 9.54 25.46
N LYS A 559 8.53 10.10 26.35
CA LYS A 559 8.13 11.10 27.33
C LYS A 559 8.47 12.50 26.86
N MET A 560 7.69 13.47 27.34
CA MET A 560 7.89 14.89 27.01
C MET A 560 9.29 15.39 27.42
N THR A 561 9.84 14.88 28.52
CA THR A 561 11.16 15.28 29.06
C THR A 561 12.36 14.66 28.34
N ASP A 562 12.14 13.73 27.41
CA ASP A 562 13.23 13.07 26.66
C ASP A 562 13.98 14.07 25.76
N VAL A 563 13.29 15.12 25.32
CA VAL A 563 13.88 16.23 24.57
C VAL A 563 13.97 17.46 25.48
N LYS A 564 15.18 17.96 25.74
CA LYS A 564 15.41 19.11 26.63
C LYS A 564 15.42 20.47 25.92
N HIS A 565 15.74 20.50 24.63
CA HIS A 565 15.82 21.73 23.84
C HIS A 565 15.34 21.47 22.40
N PRO A 566 14.54 22.36 21.80
CA PRO A 566 13.99 23.61 22.38
C PRO A 566 12.91 23.35 23.45
N ARG A 567 12.57 24.37 24.24
CA ARG A 567 11.51 24.28 25.26
C ARG A 567 10.15 24.30 24.57
N VAL A 568 9.33 23.27 24.80
CA VAL A 568 8.04 23.10 24.12
C VAL A 568 6.86 23.36 25.06
N MET A 569 5.81 23.97 24.53
CA MET A 569 4.53 24.22 25.19
C MET A 569 3.40 23.78 24.29
N VAL A 570 2.61 22.80 24.74
CA VAL A 570 1.45 22.32 23.98
C VAL A 570 0.18 22.55 24.80
N THR A 571 -0.75 23.32 24.25
CA THR A 571 -1.96 23.73 24.96
C THR A 571 -3.07 22.67 24.87
N SER A 572 -3.85 22.53 25.94
CA SER A 572 -5.03 21.68 25.99
C SER A 572 -6.00 22.19 27.05
N VAL A 573 -7.28 21.87 26.90
CA VAL A 573 -8.31 22.23 27.89
C VAL A 573 -8.54 21.06 28.83
N LEU A 574 -8.32 21.30 30.13
CA LEU A 574 -8.60 20.37 31.20
C LEU A 574 -10.08 20.45 31.57
N ALA A 575 -10.83 19.44 31.14
CA ALA A 575 -12.29 19.37 31.21
C ALA A 575 -12.82 18.47 32.34
N ASP A 576 -11.95 17.97 33.23
CA ASP A 576 -12.36 17.20 34.42
C ASP A 576 -12.85 18.06 35.60
N ARG A 577 -12.95 19.38 35.39
CA ARG A 577 -13.26 20.39 36.40
C ARG A 577 -14.12 21.50 35.80
N HIS A 578 -14.83 22.21 36.67
CA HIS A 578 -15.61 23.39 36.31
C HIS A 578 -15.18 24.58 37.20
N PRO A 579 -14.77 25.72 36.62
CA PRO A 579 -14.63 25.98 35.17
C PRO A 579 -13.50 25.14 34.55
N GLY A 580 -13.59 24.88 33.23
CA GLY A 580 -12.52 24.19 32.51
C GLY A 580 -11.26 25.07 32.44
N GLU A 581 -10.09 24.47 32.65
CA GLU A 581 -8.83 25.21 32.80
C GLU A 581 -7.89 24.97 31.62
N LEU A 582 -7.02 25.94 31.33
CA LEU A 582 -5.94 25.75 30.37
C LEU A 582 -4.83 24.92 31.01
N HIS A 583 -4.49 23.79 30.38
CA HIS A 583 -3.35 22.97 30.71
C HIS A 583 -2.26 23.12 29.65
N ILE A 584 -1.02 23.29 30.08
CA ILE A 584 0.16 23.34 29.20
C ILE A 584 0.99 22.08 29.45
N PHE A 585 1.03 21.20 28.44
CA PHE A 585 2.00 20.12 28.38
C PHE A 585 3.37 20.72 28.04
N ARG A 586 4.41 20.31 28.77
CA ARG A 586 5.75 20.93 28.71
C ARG A 586 6.85 19.91 28.91
N ASN A 587 8.02 20.16 28.32
CA ASN A 587 9.23 19.36 28.52
C ASN A 587 10.16 19.91 29.61
N TYR A 588 9.75 20.99 30.28
CA TYR A 588 10.50 21.64 31.35
C TYR A 588 9.66 21.74 32.62
N ASN A 589 10.32 22.02 33.74
CA ASN A 589 9.67 22.11 35.04
C ASN A 589 8.69 23.29 35.12
N PRO A 590 7.49 23.10 35.69
CA PRO A 590 6.52 24.18 35.87
C PRO A 590 7.14 25.37 36.62
N PRO A 591 6.72 26.61 36.32
CA PRO A 591 7.06 27.75 37.15
C PRO A 591 6.55 27.51 38.59
N ALA A 592 7.44 27.60 39.58
CA ALA A 592 7.17 27.32 40.99
C ALA A 592 6.30 28.38 41.71
N LEU A 593 5.64 29.27 40.96
CA LEU A 593 4.75 30.28 41.53
C LEU A 593 3.45 29.61 41.96
N GLN A 594 3.37 29.25 43.24
CA GLN A 594 2.16 28.73 43.87
C GLN A 594 1.04 29.78 43.72
N ARG A 595 0.04 29.47 42.90
CA ARG A 595 -1.21 30.21 42.83
C ARG A 595 -2.22 29.47 43.68
N ASP A 596 -2.75 30.13 44.71
CA ASP A 596 -3.96 29.65 45.34
C ASP A 596 -5.08 29.68 44.29
N PRO A 597 -5.84 28.58 44.12
CA PRO A 597 -6.93 28.56 43.16
C PRO A 597 -7.94 29.66 43.56
N PRO A 598 -8.39 30.52 42.63
CA PRO A 598 -9.30 31.62 42.94
C PRO A 598 -10.71 31.16 43.32
N TYR A 599 -10.94 29.85 43.46
CA TYR A 599 -12.24 29.23 43.71
C TYR A 599 -12.15 28.17 44.81
N ALA A 600 -13.18 28.08 45.65
CA ALA A 600 -13.29 27.07 46.69
C ALA A 600 -13.66 25.71 46.05
N SER A 601 -12.71 24.76 46.02
CA SER A 601 -12.96 23.41 45.52
C SER A 601 -13.36 22.47 46.66
N THR A 602 -14.59 21.95 46.62
CA THR A 602 -15.05 20.84 47.48
C THR A 602 -14.77 19.46 46.86
N ALA A 603 -14.36 19.40 45.59
CA ALA A 603 -14.12 18.16 44.85
C ALA A 603 -12.64 17.74 44.88
N THR A 604 -12.37 16.47 45.14
CA THR A 604 -11.04 15.85 45.07
C THR A 604 -10.68 15.59 43.60
N PHE A 605 -10.14 16.60 42.91
CA PHE A 605 -9.68 16.43 41.53
C PHE A 605 -8.44 15.54 41.45
N LYS A 606 -8.27 14.83 40.32
CA LYS A 606 -7.01 14.12 40.06
C LYS A 606 -5.87 15.15 39.97
N PRO A 607 -4.68 14.85 40.53
CA PRO A 607 -3.55 15.77 40.46
C PRO A 607 -3.14 16.02 39.00
N LEU A 608 -2.55 17.19 38.78
CA LEU A 608 -1.94 17.52 37.49
C LEU A 608 -0.78 16.55 37.22
N THR A 609 -0.68 16.08 35.98
CA THR A 609 0.41 15.19 35.56
C THR A 609 1.73 15.95 35.56
N ILE A 610 2.76 15.35 36.16
CA ILE A 610 4.13 15.88 36.17
C ILE A 610 4.75 15.66 34.78
N PRO A 611 5.56 16.60 34.24
CA PRO A 611 6.18 16.45 32.91
C PRO A 611 6.86 15.09 32.65
N GLU A 612 7.49 14.51 33.67
CA GLU A 612 8.23 13.23 33.62
C GLU A 612 7.35 11.98 33.39
N GLU A 613 6.04 12.12 33.57
CA GLU A 613 5.04 11.07 33.35
C GLU A 613 4.21 11.32 32.09
N GLN A 614 4.41 12.45 31.41
CA GLN A 614 3.63 12.84 30.24
C GLN A 614 4.19 12.19 28.98
N LEU A 615 3.36 11.37 28.33
CA LEU A 615 3.68 10.76 27.03
C LEU A 615 3.43 11.76 25.89
N VAL A 616 4.35 11.80 24.93
CA VAL A 616 4.32 12.74 23.80
C VAL A 616 3.06 12.53 22.95
N TRP A 617 2.77 11.29 22.54
CA TRP A 617 1.60 10.99 21.70
C TRP A 617 0.29 11.35 22.42
N ARG A 618 0.24 11.23 23.75
CA ARG A 618 -0.94 11.56 24.55
C ARG A 618 -1.13 13.07 24.62
N ALA A 619 -0.06 13.84 24.83
CA ALA A 619 -0.09 15.30 24.78
C ALA A 619 -0.52 15.80 23.37
N ALA A 620 0.07 15.22 22.31
CA ALA A 620 -0.28 15.51 20.92
C ALA A 620 -1.78 15.27 20.65
N ARG A 621 -2.32 14.14 21.12
CA ARG A 621 -3.75 13.82 21.00
C ARG A 621 -4.61 14.79 21.79
N SER A 622 -4.26 15.03 23.06
CA SER A 622 -5.02 15.89 23.96
C SER A 622 -5.12 17.32 23.45
N SER A 623 -4.09 17.80 22.75
CA SER A 623 -4.13 19.08 22.04
C SER A 623 -4.85 18.98 20.70
N GLY A 624 -4.51 18.00 19.86
CA GLY A 624 -4.92 17.92 18.45
C GLY A 624 -6.33 17.39 18.17
N ALA A 625 -7.00 16.78 19.15
CA ALA A 625 -8.31 16.15 18.94
C ALA A 625 -9.47 17.13 19.18
N ALA A 626 -9.78 17.93 18.15
CA ALA A 626 -10.93 18.85 18.16
C ALA A 626 -12.24 18.09 18.47
N PRO A 627 -13.00 18.45 19.53
CA PRO A 627 -14.21 17.73 19.93
C PRO A 627 -15.37 17.85 18.94
N THR A 628 -15.29 18.77 17.98
CA THR A 628 -16.21 18.85 16.82
C THR A 628 -15.96 17.76 15.78
N TYR A 629 -14.79 17.15 15.80
CA TYR A 629 -14.36 16.13 14.84
C TYR A 629 -14.18 14.76 15.50
N PHE A 630 -13.67 14.72 16.73
CA PHE A 630 -13.36 13.51 17.48
C PHE A 630 -14.22 13.42 18.73
N ARG A 631 -14.49 12.20 19.19
CA ARG A 631 -15.15 12.00 20.47
C ARG A 631 -14.24 12.46 21.63
N PRO A 632 -14.79 13.17 22.64
CA PRO A 632 -14.07 13.47 23.87
C PRO A 632 -13.53 12.19 24.52
N MET A 633 -12.28 12.24 25.02
CA MET A 633 -11.68 11.09 25.69
C MET A 633 -10.70 11.53 26.77
N GLY A 634 -10.82 10.90 27.93
CA GLY A 634 -10.05 11.27 29.10
C GLY A 634 -10.49 12.61 29.65
N ARG A 635 -9.54 13.34 30.25
CA ARG A 635 -9.77 14.62 30.93
C ARG A 635 -9.46 15.85 30.09
N PHE A 636 -8.97 15.66 28.87
CA PHE A 636 -8.43 16.72 28.04
C PHE A 636 -9.22 16.89 26.75
N LEU A 637 -9.44 18.14 26.34
CA LEU A 637 -10.01 18.55 25.06
C LEU A 637 -9.01 19.42 24.30
N ASP A 638 -9.26 19.62 23.01
CA ASP A 638 -8.43 20.45 22.15
C ASP A 638 -8.19 21.85 22.75
N GLY A 639 -6.92 22.25 22.77
CA GLY A 639 -6.49 23.57 23.24
C GLY A 639 -7.13 24.72 22.46
N GLY A 640 -7.61 24.47 21.24
CA GLY A 640 -8.35 25.42 20.40
C GLY A 640 -9.61 25.98 21.04
N LEU A 641 -10.17 25.33 22.06
CA LEU A 641 -11.31 25.85 22.81
C LEU A 641 -10.97 27.06 23.69
N LEU A 642 -9.74 27.14 24.24
CA LEU A 642 -9.31 28.25 25.11
C LEU A 642 -8.15 29.06 24.53
N ALA A 643 -7.16 28.40 23.91
CA ALA A 643 -5.89 28.97 23.50
C ALA A 643 -5.55 28.62 22.04
N ASN A 644 -6.45 28.89 21.09
CA ASN A 644 -6.27 28.53 19.67
C ASN A 644 -4.99 29.09 19.02
N ASN A 645 -4.60 30.30 19.40
CA ASN A 645 -3.30 30.87 19.11
C ASN A 645 -2.55 30.98 20.44
N PRO A 646 -1.47 30.20 20.66
CA PRO A 646 -0.82 30.11 21.96
C PRO A 646 0.07 31.31 22.29
N THR A 647 0.13 32.36 21.46
CA THR A 647 1.11 33.45 21.61
C THR A 647 1.01 34.16 22.96
N LEU A 648 -0.20 34.55 23.37
CA LEU A 648 -0.40 35.27 24.64
C LEU A 648 -0.12 34.35 25.84
N ASP A 649 -0.58 33.11 25.77
CA ASP A 649 -0.38 32.11 26.82
C ASP A 649 1.10 31.74 26.96
N ALA A 650 1.81 31.55 25.85
CA ALA A 650 3.24 31.25 25.81
C ALA A 650 4.08 32.40 26.37
N MET A 651 3.79 33.65 25.98
CA MET A 651 4.47 34.82 26.55
C MET A 651 4.25 34.93 28.05
N THR A 652 3.02 34.63 28.50
CA THR A 652 2.66 34.61 29.92
C THR A 652 3.42 33.53 30.69
N GLU A 653 3.50 32.32 30.14
CA GLU A 653 4.25 31.19 30.71
C GLU A 653 5.75 31.51 30.78
N ILE A 654 6.34 32.02 29.70
CA ILE A 654 7.76 32.43 29.66
C ILE A 654 8.05 33.51 30.71
N HIS A 655 7.17 34.50 30.85
CA HIS A 655 7.31 35.52 31.88
C HIS A 655 7.30 34.90 33.29
N GLN A 656 6.36 33.99 33.57
CA GLN A 656 6.26 33.31 34.86
C GLN A 656 7.47 32.41 35.13
N HIS A 657 7.94 31.68 34.13
CA HIS A 657 9.13 30.84 34.18
C HIS A 657 10.37 31.69 34.53
N ASN A 658 10.57 32.79 33.82
CA ASN A 658 11.69 33.71 34.08
C ASN A 658 11.60 34.36 35.47
N LYS A 659 10.39 34.69 35.94
CA LYS A 659 10.17 35.21 37.29
C LYS A 659 10.53 34.17 38.36
N ALA A 660 10.11 32.91 38.17
CA ALA A 660 10.43 31.81 39.08
C ALA A 660 11.95 31.53 39.13
N LEU A 661 12.63 31.53 37.98
CA LEU A 661 14.10 31.38 37.92
C LEU A 661 14.82 32.50 38.68
N LYS A 662 14.38 33.76 38.49
CA LYS A 662 14.95 34.91 39.23
C LYS A 662 14.78 34.76 40.75
N LEU A 663 13.62 34.28 41.19
CA LEU A 663 13.34 34.03 42.62
C LEU A 663 14.22 32.89 43.16
N GLN A 664 14.38 31.79 42.43
CA GLN A 664 15.27 30.69 42.84
C GLN A 664 16.72 31.14 42.99
N VAL A 665 17.23 31.94 42.05
CA VAL A 665 18.58 32.52 42.15
C VAL A 665 18.69 33.42 43.39
N HIS A 666 17.66 34.22 43.67
CA HIS A 666 17.62 35.08 44.86
C HIS A 666 17.63 34.27 46.17
N TYR A 667 16.82 33.21 46.26
CA TYR A 667 16.78 32.31 47.42
C TYR A 667 18.07 31.50 47.59
N GLN A 668 18.71 31.07 46.50
CA GLN A 668 20.01 30.42 46.57
C GLN A 668 21.09 31.39 47.06
N MET A 669 21.07 32.65 46.60
CA MET A 669 21.98 33.69 47.08
C MET A 669 21.73 34.04 48.56
N SER A 670 20.47 34.16 48.98
CA SER A 670 20.14 34.44 50.38
C SER A 670 20.52 33.28 51.29
N GLY A 671 20.21 32.03 50.91
CA GLY A 671 20.61 30.84 51.68
C GLY A 671 22.13 30.64 51.73
N TRP A 672 22.85 31.04 50.67
CA TRP A 672 24.31 31.05 50.68
C TRP A 672 24.88 32.15 51.59
N MET A 673 24.26 33.34 51.61
CA MET A 673 24.61 34.42 52.54
C MET A 673 24.31 34.04 54.00
N ASP A 674 23.16 33.43 54.28
CA ASP A 674 22.79 32.99 55.63
C ASP A 674 23.72 31.86 56.10
N GLY A 675 23.99 30.86 55.26
CA GLY A 675 24.94 29.79 55.57
C GLY A 675 26.38 30.30 55.73
N TRP A 676 26.78 31.34 55.00
CA TRP A 676 28.07 32.00 55.18
C TRP A 676 28.12 32.81 56.48
N MET A 677 27.05 33.53 56.83
CA MET A 677 26.93 34.25 58.10
C MET A 677 26.94 33.31 59.31
N ASP A 678 26.20 32.20 59.26
CA ASP A 678 26.17 31.19 60.33
C ASP A 678 27.53 30.49 60.47
N GLY A 679 28.18 30.15 59.36
CA GLY A 679 29.54 29.61 59.36
C GLY A 679 30.58 30.59 59.92
N TRP A 680 30.44 31.88 59.61
CA TRP A 680 31.30 32.94 60.14
C TRP A 680 31.06 33.19 61.64
N MET A 681 29.79 33.20 62.09
CA MET A 681 29.46 33.31 63.51
C MET A 681 29.97 32.12 64.31
N HIS A 682 29.75 30.89 63.85
CA HIS A 682 30.28 29.70 64.51
C HIS A 682 31.81 29.71 64.58
N GLY A 683 32.50 30.05 63.48
CA GLY A 683 33.96 30.14 63.47
C GLY A 683 34.52 31.21 64.42
N CYS A 684 33.87 32.38 64.51
CA CYS A 684 34.25 33.43 65.46
C CYS A 684 33.98 33.04 66.92
N MET A 685 32.88 32.32 67.18
CA MET A 685 32.49 31.89 68.52
C MET A 685 33.37 30.74 69.05
N ASP A 686 33.76 29.81 68.17
CA ASP A 686 34.74 28.76 68.47
C ASP A 686 36.13 29.33 68.70
N ALA A 687 36.57 30.31 67.88
CA ALA A 687 37.85 30.99 68.09
C ALA A 687 37.87 31.78 69.42
N TRP A 688 36.75 32.39 69.80
CA TRP A 688 36.59 33.08 71.07
C TRP A 688 36.59 32.10 72.26
N MET A 689 35.87 30.97 72.16
CA MET A 689 35.89 29.93 73.20
C MET A 689 37.26 29.28 73.35
N HIS A 690 37.96 28.97 72.25
CA HIS A 690 39.33 28.45 72.31
C HIS A 690 40.31 29.45 72.91
N GLY A 691 40.18 30.75 72.59
CA GLY A 691 40.96 31.80 73.22
C GLY A 691 40.67 31.95 74.72
N TRP A 692 39.41 31.78 75.13
CA TRP A 692 38.99 31.87 76.53
C TRP A 692 39.43 30.65 77.35
N ILE A 693 39.33 29.44 76.78
CA ILE A 693 39.85 28.19 77.38
C ILE A 693 41.37 28.26 77.51
N GLY A 694 42.10 28.71 76.47
CA GLY A 694 43.55 28.88 76.54
C GLY A 694 43.98 29.94 77.58
N TRP A 695 43.18 30.99 77.77
CA TRP A 695 43.40 31.96 78.84
C TRP A 695 43.16 31.36 80.23
N MET A 696 42.11 30.53 80.38
CA MET A 696 41.82 29.80 81.62
C MET A 696 42.90 28.77 81.97
N ASP A 697 43.37 28.00 80.99
CA ASP A 697 44.45 27.02 81.16
C ASP A 697 45.75 27.72 81.55
N GLY A 698 46.11 28.82 80.87
CA GLY A 698 47.27 29.63 81.25
C GLY A 698 47.15 30.27 82.64
N TRP A 699 45.94 30.62 83.07
CA TRP A 699 45.70 31.12 84.42
C TRP A 699 45.80 30.02 85.48
N MET A 700 45.30 28.80 85.19
CA MET A 700 45.45 27.63 86.06
C MET A 700 46.90 27.16 86.17
N ASP A 701 47.66 27.12 85.07
CA ASP A 701 49.07 26.76 85.08
C ASP A 701 49.92 27.78 85.86
N GLY A 702 49.60 29.07 85.72
CA GLY A 702 50.21 30.13 86.54
C GLY A 702 49.87 30.02 88.03
N TRP A 703 48.66 29.57 88.36
CA TRP A 703 48.24 29.31 89.74
C TRP A 703 48.93 28.06 90.33
N MET A 704 49.06 26.97 89.57
CA MET A 704 49.76 25.75 90.02
C MET A 704 51.26 25.97 90.18
N HIS A 705 51.90 26.73 89.29
CA HIS A 705 53.33 27.08 89.45
C HIS A 705 53.61 27.95 90.69
N GLY A 706 52.63 28.74 91.15
CA GLY A 706 52.72 29.51 92.40
C GLY A 706 52.63 28.69 93.68
N TRP A 707 52.16 27.43 93.61
CA TRP A 707 52.02 26.53 94.77
C TRP A 707 53.16 25.50 94.89
N MET A 708 54.03 25.37 93.88
CA MET A 708 55.26 24.55 93.97
C MET A 708 56.49 25.31 94.49
N PHE A 709 56.32 26.58 94.87
CA PHE A 709 57.33 27.38 95.60
C PHE A 709 56.72 27.92 96.90
N TYR A 710 56.48 27.01 97.85
CA TYR A 710 56.40 27.29 99.28
C TYR A 710 57.15 26.20 100.05
#